data_AF-A0A1T4Y0U0-F1
#
_entry.id   AF-A0A1T4Y0U0-F1
#
_cell.length_a   1.000
_cell.length_b   1.000
_cell.length_c   1.000
_cell.angle_alpha   90.00
_cell.angle_beta   90.00
_cell.angle_gamma   90.00
#
_symmetry.space_group_name_H-M   'P 1'
#
loop_
_entity.id
_entity.type
_entity.pdbx_description
1 polymer ?
#
loop_
_entity_poly.entity_id
_entity_poly.type
_entity_poly.pdbx_seq_one_letter_code
_entity_poly.pdbx_strand_id
1 'polypeptide(L)'
;MKTYSPALEPLEKRLAPAGVAVSFTGGALKITGTDADDFVMVEKTTDGFTISVANGSMISLNGGAEQESVQVTGAITKGVQVDLKGGNDTLSWDEVDLQGNMTVAMGAGDNETNLTDTVISGNLSVTGLEGKDSVSLQSLMEVTGTTALNLGDGTNFLASYAETSFGKGLTYIGGSGLDAVWLTGSSVRIGGLFDAKMGAGDSDITIDATTSLLKGVNVLTLDHSGAAESADFSLLSPQANILGPVTIKNGLGPSTTSIQTDLLSAGKISITNQGGGLQNNSISVSTDGVINGGLTILNGSGFQTNFLSGSLKVVGNVSVTNAAITVANQTVSTLIAGSGMEITGNLSVINKTAGVTNISGYSLEVTKGITITNGDLFKDSANSGTVFGIARLSASSLTIKNGVGSYTNQLNGGYYQIAGNFTIINGANVDGSVLTSLSVGSIDVGGAFSITNAGGGTQVNQMAGSSLHASSLKIVNGHAADTFVMGTYLSISQINLDKDLTITTGNGKSEVRVTGSSFDIGGKVSIVTGNASDGLRNTVSLGGNFVSVGGSLNITNGNGLFDTEIIMNSLNAKGAVTINGGSVATGINSYAIGVSSLTAGPLSITSKGGDTRTAFEGNNFLIRGALTITHGEGTKNVSLDVGTLRTGGNFALNLGKGQSTTAIEIGFGGMNVGGAFLLNALEGNDTFGMLSEGNISKGMTFKFGAGSVDATLQAQELMLGSLNITHTTEQNTNFEISGVRVNGASTITGSKGGDDVLIKSSTFRGALKIDLKEEADTLEMNGNTYLNAVNLLTGAGADTVKLAVSAASTPANSFSRSVLVDLGADDNTLKMGIYTDSSPINLFHNTVKIISGTGTTSRELGSNVFYHSDPQFVGTFADLPVPP
;
A
#
# COMPACT_ATOMS: atom_id res chain seq x y z
N MET A 1 18.48 32.88 -106.04
CA MET A 1 19.01 32.80 -104.68
C MET A 1 19.09 34.24 -104.14
N LYS A 2 18.20 34.63 -103.22
CA LYS A 2 18.24 35.91 -102.50
C LYS A 2 17.51 35.77 -101.16
N THR A 3 18.15 36.31 -100.13
CA THR A 3 17.86 36.34 -98.70
C THR A 3 16.60 37.15 -98.35
N TYR A 4 15.77 36.64 -97.45
CA TYR A 4 14.72 37.38 -96.74
C TYR A 4 15.19 37.64 -95.31
N SER A 5 15.24 38.92 -94.93
CA SER A 5 15.50 39.40 -93.57
C SER A 5 14.17 39.81 -92.96
N PRO A 6 13.70 39.19 -91.85
CA PRO A 6 12.52 39.65 -91.15
C PRO A 6 12.88 40.91 -90.36
N ALA A 7 12.23 42.03 -90.67
CA ALA A 7 12.29 43.23 -89.86
C ALA A 7 11.56 42.96 -88.54
N LEU A 8 12.28 43.09 -87.41
CA LEU A 8 11.66 43.22 -86.09
C LEU A 8 10.83 44.52 -86.09
N GLU A 9 9.54 44.43 -85.80
CA GLU A 9 8.74 45.60 -85.42
C GLU A 9 9.27 46.17 -84.10
N PRO A 10 9.35 47.51 -83.94
CA PRO A 10 9.74 48.11 -82.67
C PRO A 10 8.66 47.82 -81.61
N LEU A 11 9.07 47.17 -80.52
CA LEU A 11 8.25 46.97 -79.32
C LEU A 11 7.58 48.30 -78.95
N GLU A 12 6.25 48.32 -78.95
CA GLU A 12 5.46 49.44 -78.47
C GLU A 12 5.91 49.79 -77.05
N LYS A 13 6.08 51.09 -76.77
CA LYS A 13 6.43 51.57 -75.44
C LYS A 13 5.36 51.03 -74.49
N ARG A 14 5.72 50.09 -73.60
CA ARG A 14 4.82 49.57 -72.56
C ARG A 14 4.11 50.77 -71.97
N LEU A 15 2.77 50.80 -72.09
CA LEU A 15 1.92 51.71 -71.33
C LEU A 15 2.47 51.69 -69.90
N ALA A 16 2.78 52.88 -69.37
CA ALA A 16 3.47 53.03 -68.09
C ALA A 16 2.91 52.02 -67.08
N PRO A 17 3.76 51.23 -66.39
CA PRO A 17 3.28 50.34 -65.35
C PRO A 17 2.36 51.17 -64.44
N ALA A 18 1.17 50.65 -64.14
CA ALA A 18 0.26 51.34 -63.22
C ALA A 18 1.04 51.61 -61.93
N GLY A 19 1.20 52.88 -61.55
CA GLY A 19 1.90 53.24 -60.32
C GLY A 19 1.00 53.08 -59.08
N VAL A 20 1.61 53.10 -57.91
CA VAL A 20 0.93 53.18 -56.61
C VAL A 20 0.12 54.48 -56.54
N ALA A 21 -1.18 54.37 -56.27
CA ALA A 21 -2.07 55.51 -56.16
C ALA A 21 -2.26 55.92 -54.69
N VAL A 22 -1.90 57.16 -54.36
CA VAL A 22 -2.12 57.75 -53.04
C VAL A 22 -3.18 58.83 -53.12
N SER A 23 -4.11 58.84 -52.16
CA SER A 23 -5.00 59.97 -51.94
C SER A 23 -4.97 60.41 -50.48
N PHE A 24 -4.87 61.72 -50.27
CA PHE A 24 -4.96 62.33 -48.95
C PHE A 24 -5.99 63.44 -48.99
N THR A 25 -7.16 63.17 -48.41
CA THR A 25 -8.30 64.11 -48.45
C THR A 25 -8.98 64.17 -47.09
N GLY A 26 -9.06 65.38 -46.53
CA GLY A 26 -9.79 65.63 -45.28
C GLY A 26 -9.27 64.85 -44.07
N GLY A 27 -7.96 64.58 -44.01
CA GLY A 27 -7.29 63.84 -42.93
C GLY A 27 -7.35 62.32 -43.03
N ALA A 28 -7.92 61.77 -44.11
CA ALA A 28 -7.87 60.33 -44.42
C ALA A 28 -6.80 60.07 -45.48
N LEU A 29 -5.95 59.06 -45.23
CA LEU A 29 -4.95 58.58 -46.18
C LEU A 29 -5.43 57.26 -46.80
N LYS A 30 -5.38 57.17 -48.12
CA LYS A 30 -5.60 55.92 -48.84
C LYS A 30 -4.46 55.65 -49.80
N ILE A 31 -3.90 54.45 -49.74
CA ILE A 31 -2.85 53.93 -50.63
C ILE A 31 -3.42 52.72 -51.37
N THR A 32 -3.25 52.67 -52.68
CA THR A 32 -3.67 51.53 -53.51
C THR A 32 -2.48 51.11 -54.38
N GLY A 33 -1.99 49.90 -54.13
CA GLY A 33 -0.94 49.26 -54.91
C GLY A 33 -1.47 48.72 -56.23
N THR A 34 -0.69 47.80 -56.80
CA THR A 34 -0.81 47.27 -58.15
C THR A 34 -0.81 45.74 -58.09
N ASP A 35 -1.01 45.04 -59.21
CA ASP A 35 -0.88 43.58 -59.23
C ASP A 35 0.61 43.11 -59.36
N ALA A 36 1.57 43.99 -59.03
CA ALA A 36 3.01 43.74 -59.09
C ALA A 36 3.67 44.10 -57.76
N ASP A 37 4.85 43.54 -57.49
CA ASP A 37 5.62 43.76 -56.26
C ASP A 37 5.83 45.26 -55.95
N ASP A 38 5.07 45.78 -54.99
CA ASP A 38 5.13 47.16 -54.54
C ASP A 38 5.93 47.28 -53.23
N PHE A 39 6.89 48.21 -53.19
CA PHE A 39 7.55 48.60 -51.95
C PHE A 39 7.12 50.02 -51.59
N VAL A 40 6.37 50.19 -50.51
CA VAL A 40 5.82 51.47 -50.04
C VAL A 40 6.36 51.78 -48.66
N MET A 41 7.05 52.91 -48.50
CA MET A 41 7.55 53.40 -47.20
C MET A 41 6.89 54.71 -46.83
N VAL A 42 6.38 54.81 -45.61
CA VAL A 42 5.78 56.02 -45.02
C VAL A 42 6.58 56.45 -43.81
N GLU A 43 7.24 57.60 -43.91
CA GLU A 43 8.12 58.14 -42.88
C GLU A 43 7.59 59.49 -42.38
N LYS A 44 7.58 59.70 -41.06
CA LYS A 44 7.20 60.99 -40.48
C LYS A 44 8.22 62.06 -40.83
N THR A 45 7.72 63.26 -41.11
CA THR A 45 8.53 64.48 -41.25
C THR A 45 8.03 65.53 -40.27
N THR A 46 8.75 66.65 -40.16
CA THR A 46 8.37 67.73 -39.24
C THR A 46 6.95 68.28 -39.50
N ASP A 47 6.51 68.33 -40.76
CA ASP A 47 5.25 68.97 -41.17
C ASP A 47 4.18 67.98 -41.72
N GLY A 48 4.44 66.67 -41.66
CA GLY A 48 3.57 65.65 -42.26
C GLY A 48 4.32 64.33 -42.44
N PHE A 49 4.23 63.73 -43.62
CA PHE A 49 4.91 62.46 -43.92
C PHE A 49 5.35 62.40 -45.39
N THR A 50 6.40 61.63 -45.64
CA THR A 50 6.86 61.28 -46.98
C THR A 50 6.39 59.87 -47.30
N ILE A 51 5.83 59.67 -48.50
CA ILE A 51 5.56 58.34 -49.02
C ILE A 51 6.48 58.11 -50.20
N SER A 52 7.35 57.11 -50.12
CA SER A 52 8.25 56.73 -51.20
C SER A 52 7.96 55.31 -51.67
N VAL A 53 8.25 55.07 -52.95
CA VAL A 53 8.21 53.72 -53.55
C VAL A 53 9.60 53.28 -53.99
N ALA A 54 9.86 51.96 -54.03
CA ALA A 54 11.10 51.39 -54.54
C ALA A 54 10.87 50.46 -55.75
N ASN A 55 11.90 49.74 -56.19
CA ASN A 55 11.87 48.73 -57.27
C ASN A 55 11.39 49.24 -58.65
N GLY A 56 11.46 50.55 -58.90
CA GLY A 56 11.05 51.15 -60.16
C GLY A 56 9.54 51.38 -60.29
N SER A 57 8.77 51.14 -59.21
CA SER A 57 7.39 51.62 -59.09
C SER A 57 7.38 53.14 -59.02
N MET A 58 6.27 53.74 -59.44
CA MET A 58 6.02 55.17 -59.35
C MET A 58 4.79 55.43 -58.49
N ILE A 59 4.72 56.57 -57.81
CA ILE A 59 3.61 56.97 -56.95
C ILE A 59 2.92 58.23 -57.46
N SER A 60 1.59 58.28 -57.40
CA SER A 60 0.81 59.49 -57.72
C SER A 60 -0.02 59.95 -56.52
N LEU A 61 0.09 61.24 -56.15
CA LEU A 61 -0.70 61.82 -55.06
C LEU A 61 -1.92 62.58 -55.63
N ASN A 62 -3.13 62.19 -55.22
CA ASN A 62 -4.41 62.78 -55.61
C ASN A 62 -4.61 62.88 -57.14
N GLY A 63 -4.08 61.91 -57.90
CA GLY A 63 -4.12 61.91 -59.37
C GLY A 63 -3.10 62.85 -60.03
N GLY A 64 -2.09 63.31 -59.29
CA GLY A 64 -0.97 64.09 -59.80
C GLY A 64 -0.01 63.26 -60.69
N ALA A 65 1.08 63.90 -61.12
CA ALA A 65 2.12 63.22 -61.89
C ALA A 65 2.81 62.13 -61.04
N GLU A 66 3.19 61.04 -61.69
CA GLU A 66 3.97 59.95 -61.11
C GLU A 66 5.36 60.44 -60.67
N GLN A 67 5.76 60.11 -59.44
CA GLN A 67 7.03 60.47 -58.79
C GLN A 67 7.62 59.27 -58.04
N GLU A 68 8.89 59.31 -57.64
CA GLU A 68 9.49 58.26 -56.78
C GLU A 68 9.10 58.43 -55.29
N SER A 69 8.72 59.64 -54.90
CA SER A 69 8.18 59.96 -53.59
C SER A 69 7.22 61.15 -53.66
N VAL A 70 6.29 61.22 -52.72
CA VAL A 70 5.36 62.33 -52.55
C VAL A 70 5.36 62.80 -51.10
N GLN A 71 5.38 64.12 -50.90
CA GLN A 71 5.21 64.72 -49.58
C GLN A 71 3.73 64.98 -49.32
N VAL A 72 3.23 64.53 -48.17
CA VAL A 72 1.88 64.84 -47.70
C VAL A 72 1.98 65.73 -46.47
N THR A 73 1.47 66.95 -46.57
CA THR A 73 1.43 67.90 -45.45
C THR A 73 0.14 67.72 -44.63
N GLY A 74 0.27 67.69 -43.30
CA GLY A 74 -0.85 67.55 -42.37
C GLY A 74 -0.91 66.19 -41.68
N ALA A 75 -1.69 66.12 -40.60
CA ALA A 75 -1.83 64.92 -39.78
C ALA A 75 -2.90 63.95 -40.32
N ILE A 76 -2.71 62.65 -40.09
CA ILE A 76 -3.69 61.60 -40.42
C ILE A 76 -4.71 61.49 -39.27
N THR A 77 -5.80 62.27 -39.35
CA THR A 77 -6.80 62.35 -38.28
C THR A 77 -8.00 61.43 -38.44
N LYS A 78 -8.24 60.89 -39.65
CA LYS A 78 -9.41 60.03 -39.95
C LYS A 78 -9.06 58.57 -40.24
N GLY A 79 -7.77 58.23 -40.24
CA GLY A 79 -7.28 56.88 -40.45
C GLY A 79 -6.62 56.65 -41.81
N VAL A 80 -6.16 55.42 -41.99
CA VAL A 80 -5.38 54.92 -43.12
C VAL A 80 -6.08 53.71 -43.73
N GLN A 81 -6.18 53.68 -45.05
CA GLN A 81 -6.59 52.50 -45.82
C GLN A 81 -5.51 52.15 -46.86
N VAL A 82 -4.90 50.98 -46.75
CA VAL A 82 -3.95 50.45 -47.72
C VAL A 82 -4.57 49.22 -48.40
N ASP A 83 -4.43 49.13 -49.71
CA ASP A 83 -4.94 48.03 -50.55
C ASP A 83 -3.88 47.71 -51.60
N LEU A 84 -2.99 46.76 -51.31
CA LEU A 84 -1.80 46.44 -52.11
C LEU A 84 -2.11 45.55 -53.32
N LYS A 85 -3.32 44.98 -53.38
CA LYS A 85 -3.84 44.13 -54.47
C LYS A 85 -3.18 42.76 -54.57
N GLY A 86 -2.04 42.62 -55.21
CA GLY A 86 -1.37 41.32 -55.33
C GLY A 86 0.05 41.49 -55.86
N GLY A 87 0.88 40.47 -55.66
CA GLY A 87 2.32 40.62 -55.78
C GLY A 87 2.98 40.35 -54.44
N ASN A 88 4.31 40.43 -54.39
CA ASN A 88 5.06 40.31 -53.15
C ASN A 88 5.35 41.72 -52.62
N ASP A 89 4.43 42.26 -51.83
CA ASP A 89 4.46 43.67 -51.46
C ASP A 89 5.17 43.91 -50.12
N THR A 90 5.74 45.10 -49.95
CA THR A 90 6.31 45.56 -48.67
C THR A 90 5.74 46.92 -48.31
N LEU A 91 5.08 47.00 -47.15
CA LEU A 91 4.61 48.24 -46.53
C LEU A 91 5.46 48.53 -45.29
N SER A 92 6.13 49.67 -45.24
CA SER A 92 6.87 50.14 -44.07
C SER A 92 6.28 51.45 -43.53
N TRP A 93 6.10 51.52 -42.22
CA TRP A 93 5.52 52.67 -41.51
C TRP A 93 6.43 53.04 -40.33
N ASP A 94 6.99 54.26 -40.33
CA ASP A 94 8.03 54.65 -39.38
C ASP A 94 7.72 55.98 -38.68
N GLU A 95 7.68 55.93 -37.34
CA GLU A 95 7.43 57.03 -36.39
C GLU A 95 6.09 57.78 -36.56
N VAL A 96 5.10 57.21 -37.25
CA VAL A 96 3.84 57.93 -37.55
C VAL A 96 2.75 57.68 -36.50
N ASP A 97 2.21 58.76 -35.95
CA ASP A 97 1.04 58.73 -35.06
C ASP A 97 -0.27 58.79 -35.86
N LEU A 98 -1.14 57.79 -35.69
CA LEU A 98 -2.43 57.67 -36.33
C LEU A 98 -3.56 57.88 -35.30
N GLN A 99 -4.33 58.97 -35.44
CA GLN A 99 -5.48 59.21 -34.56
C GLN A 99 -6.69 58.33 -34.90
N GLY A 100 -6.76 57.83 -36.14
CA GLY A 100 -7.86 57.01 -36.65
C GLY A 100 -7.52 55.51 -36.70
N ASN A 101 -8.35 54.77 -37.44
CA ASN A 101 -8.11 53.36 -37.71
C ASN A 101 -7.04 53.17 -38.80
N MET A 102 -6.33 52.05 -38.79
CA MET A 102 -5.50 51.59 -39.90
C MET A 102 -6.07 50.29 -40.44
N THR A 103 -6.28 50.21 -41.75
CA THR A 103 -6.70 48.99 -42.45
C THR A 103 -5.77 48.72 -43.60
N VAL A 104 -5.14 47.55 -43.62
CA VAL A 104 -4.21 47.10 -44.67
C VAL A 104 -4.79 45.83 -45.27
N ALA A 105 -5.08 45.85 -46.57
CA ALA A 105 -5.31 44.66 -47.36
C ALA A 105 -4.05 44.39 -48.18
N MET A 106 -3.31 43.34 -47.81
CA MET A 106 -2.03 43.01 -48.43
C MET A 106 -2.19 42.32 -49.78
N GLY A 107 -3.35 41.68 -50.03
CA GLY A 107 -3.55 40.98 -51.29
C GLY A 107 -3.03 39.55 -51.27
N ALA A 108 -2.86 38.97 -52.46
CA ALA A 108 -2.26 37.63 -52.62
C ALA A 108 -0.78 37.75 -53.01
N GLY A 109 0.06 36.83 -52.55
CA GLY A 109 1.52 36.84 -52.68
C GLY A 109 2.21 36.94 -51.33
N ASP A 110 3.55 36.99 -51.33
CA ASP A 110 4.35 37.02 -50.11
C ASP A 110 4.53 38.48 -49.64
N ASN A 111 3.72 38.93 -48.69
CA ASN A 111 3.70 40.35 -48.29
C ASN A 111 4.38 40.60 -46.94
N GLU A 112 4.88 41.82 -46.75
CA GLU A 112 5.48 42.28 -45.50
C GLU A 112 4.89 43.64 -45.06
N THR A 113 4.43 43.75 -43.83
CA THR A 113 4.01 45.01 -43.19
C THR A 113 4.87 45.27 -41.95
N ASN A 114 5.69 46.31 -41.99
CA ASN A 114 6.55 46.76 -40.89
C ASN A 114 5.97 48.04 -40.25
N LEU A 115 5.72 48.01 -38.94
CA LEU A 115 5.32 49.17 -38.14
C LEU A 115 6.39 49.45 -37.09
N THR A 116 7.07 50.59 -37.20
CA THR A 116 8.13 51.02 -36.29
C THR A 116 7.70 52.29 -35.57
N ASP A 117 7.84 52.33 -34.23
CA ASP A 117 7.54 53.50 -33.38
C ASP A 117 6.17 54.15 -33.71
N THR A 118 5.17 53.31 -33.91
CA THR A 118 3.85 53.69 -34.42
C THR A 118 2.79 53.63 -33.32
N VAL A 119 1.98 54.69 -33.21
CA VAL A 119 0.83 54.76 -32.30
C VAL A 119 -0.47 54.84 -33.10
N ILE A 120 -1.38 53.89 -32.90
CA ILE A 120 -2.69 53.84 -33.52
C ILE A 120 -3.76 54.02 -32.45
N SER A 121 -4.33 55.23 -32.36
CA SER A 121 -5.40 55.54 -31.40
C SER A 121 -6.72 54.81 -31.73
N GLY A 122 -6.90 54.37 -32.97
CA GLY A 122 -8.04 53.59 -33.43
C GLY A 122 -7.80 52.08 -33.41
N ASN A 123 -8.46 51.36 -34.32
CA ASN A 123 -8.28 49.93 -34.55
C ASN A 123 -7.20 49.68 -35.62
N LEU A 124 -6.47 48.57 -35.49
CA LEU A 124 -5.59 48.03 -36.53
C LEU A 124 -6.24 46.80 -37.16
N SER A 125 -6.36 46.77 -38.48
CA SER A 125 -6.82 45.61 -39.24
C SER A 125 -5.84 45.30 -40.36
N VAL A 126 -5.28 44.09 -40.41
CA VAL A 126 -4.44 43.63 -41.52
C VAL A 126 -5.06 42.35 -42.08
N THR A 127 -5.25 42.30 -43.40
CA THR A 127 -5.81 41.15 -44.10
C THR A 127 -4.87 40.72 -45.22
N GLY A 128 -4.36 39.49 -45.13
CA GLY A 128 -3.67 38.77 -46.19
C GLY A 128 -4.62 37.87 -46.98
N LEU A 129 -4.11 37.18 -48.00
CA LEU A 129 -4.83 36.15 -48.77
C LEU A 129 -3.98 34.87 -48.84
N GLU A 130 -3.67 34.37 -50.04
CA GLU A 130 -2.75 33.23 -50.22
C GLU A 130 -1.31 33.77 -50.30
N GLY A 131 -0.39 33.24 -49.50
CA GLY A 131 1.04 33.57 -49.61
C GLY A 131 1.79 33.53 -48.28
N LYS A 132 3.06 33.94 -48.28
CA LYS A 132 3.86 34.10 -47.07
C LYS A 132 3.77 35.54 -46.55
N ASP A 133 2.83 35.80 -45.65
CA ASP A 133 2.61 37.14 -45.12
C ASP A 133 3.32 37.40 -43.78
N SER A 134 3.85 38.60 -43.57
CA SER A 134 4.54 38.98 -42.33
C SER A 134 4.09 40.34 -41.83
N VAL A 135 3.74 40.44 -40.54
CA VAL A 135 3.46 41.70 -39.84
C VAL A 135 4.48 41.85 -38.71
N SER A 136 5.35 42.86 -38.80
CA SER A 136 6.40 43.15 -37.83
C SER A 136 6.09 44.43 -37.06
N LEU A 137 6.11 44.35 -35.73
CA LEU A 137 5.90 45.45 -34.80
C LEU A 137 7.24 45.74 -34.10
N GLN A 138 7.92 46.77 -34.58
CA GLN A 138 9.26 47.16 -34.14
C GLN A 138 9.18 48.39 -33.22
N SER A 139 10.10 48.45 -32.26
CA SER A 139 10.16 49.52 -31.26
C SER A 139 8.82 49.71 -30.50
N LEU A 140 8.47 50.93 -30.10
CA LEU A 140 7.23 51.14 -29.35
C LEU A 140 6.01 50.99 -30.27
N MET A 141 5.15 50.00 -29.99
CA MET A 141 3.90 49.82 -30.72
C MET A 141 2.69 49.93 -29.78
N GLU A 142 1.82 50.91 -30.02
CA GLU A 142 0.58 51.06 -29.26
C GLU A 142 -0.65 51.09 -30.18
N VAL A 143 -1.59 50.16 -29.99
CA VAL A 143 -2.93 50.21 -30.60
C VAL A 143 -3.95 50.40 -29.50
N THR A 144 -4.54 51.58 -29.34
CA THR A 144 -5.54 51.81 -28.28
C THR A 144 -6.84 51.03 -28.51
N GLY A 145 -7.20 50.78 -29.77
CA GLY A 145 -8.38 50.01 -30.18
C GLY A 145 -8.18 48.49 -30.18
N THR A 146 -8.94 47.81 -31.05
CA THR A 146 -8.77 46.36 -31.31
C THR A 146 -7.76 46.14 -32.44
N THR A 147 -6.96 45.09 -32.32
CA THR A 147 -6.10 44.61 -33.41
C THR A 147 -6.66 43.32 -33.98
N ALA A 148 -6.86 43.26 -35.30
CA ALA A 148 -7.31 42.08 -36.02
C ALA A 148 -6.36 41.79 -37.19
N LEU A 149 -5.71 40.64 -37.18
CA LEU A 149 -4.84 40.16 -38.24
C LEU A 149 -5.47 38.89 -38.82
N ASN A 150 -5.82 38.91 -40.10
CA ASN A 150 -6.38 37.77 -40.82
C ASN A 150 -5.51 37.51 -42.04
N LEU A 151 -4.45 36.72 -41.87
CA LEU A 151 -3.37 36.61 -42.85
C LEU A 151 -3.64 35.54 -43.93
N GLY A 152 -4.76 34.81 -43.83
CA GLY A 152 -5.18 33.89 -44.88
C GLY A 152 -4.34 32.61 -44.95
N ASP A 153 -4.33 31.98 -46.12
CA ASP A 153 -3.63 30.71 -46.36
C ASP A 153 -2.14 30.96 -46.68
N GLY A 154 -1.27 30.06 -46.23
CA GLY A 154 0.16 30.10 -46.46
C GLY A 154 0.97 30.21 -45.17
N THR A 155 2.16 30.80 -45.24
CA THR A 155 3.10 30.84 -44.11
C THR A 155 3.13 32.23 -43.50
N ASN A 156 2.45 32.44 -42.39
CA ASN A 156 2.20 33.78 -41.88
C ASN A 156 2.91 34.06 -40.55
N PHE A 157 3.35 35.31 -40.35
CA PHE A 157 4.07 35.73 -39.16
C PHE A 157 3.48 37.02 -38.58
N LEU A 158 3.23 37.05 -37.28
CA LEU A 158 3.14 38.26 -36.47
C LEU A 158 4.34 38.28 -35.54
N ALA A 159 5.26 39.22 -35.72
CA ALA A 159 6.42 39.38 -34.85
C ALA A 159 6.39 40.74 -34.15
N SER A 160 6.69 40.75 -32.86
CA SER A 160 7.02 41.95 -32.09
C SER A 160 8.28 41.70 -31.30
N TYR A 161 9.18 42.69 -31.28
CA TYR A 161 10.49 42.60 -30.61
C TYR A 161 10.70 43.67 -29.54
N ALA A 162 9.64 44.39 -29.17
CA ALA A 162 9.73 45.59 -28.33
C ALA A 162 8.45 45.78 -27.49
N GLU A 163 8.29 46.95 -26.89
CA GLU A 163 7.13 47.24 -26.05
C GLU A 163 5.86 47.34 -26.89
N THR A 164 4.97 46.38 -26.71
CA THR A 164 3.72 46.30 -27.47
C THR A 164 2.52 46.36 -26.54
N SER A 165 1.60 47.27 -26.86
CA SER A 165 0.36 47.49 -26.12
C SER A 165 -0.83 47.48 -27.05
N PHE A 166 -1.69 46.48 -26.88
CA PHE A 166 -3.02 46.40 -27.49
C PHE A 166 -4.05 46.78 -26.43
N GLY A 167 -4.60 48.00 -26.51
CA GLY A 167 -5.49 48.59 -25.51
C GLY A 167 -6.80 47.83 -25.31
N LYS A 168 -7.28 47.13 -26.36
CA LYS A 168 -8.40 46.18 -26.28
C LYS A 168 -7.90 44.75 -26.59
N GLY A 169 -8.57 44.02 -27.47
CA GLY A 169 -8.19 42.64 -27.82
C GLY A 169 -7.22 42.59 -29.00
N LEU A 170 -6.53 41.45 -29.10
CA LEU A 170 -5.75 41.03 -30.25
C LEU A 170 -6.38 39.77 -30.82
N THR A 171 -6.80 39.81 -32.08
CA THR A 171 -7.27 38.64 -32.83
C THR A 171 -6.28 38.32 -33.94
N TYR A 172 -5.80 37.09 -33.98
CA TYR A 172 -4.99 36.54 -35.07
C TYR A 172 -5.74 35.38 -35.71
N ILE A 173 -5.86 35.37 -37.03
CA ILE A 173 -6.45 34.31 -37.83
C ILE A 173 -5.45 33.96 -38.94
N GLY A 174 -4.86 32.78 -38.80
CA GLY A 174 -4.05 32.11 -39.82
C GLY A 174 -4.90 31.19 -40.69
N GLY A 175 -4.24 30.38 -41.51
CA GLY A 175 -4.87 29.55 -42.53
C GLY A 175 -4.20 28.19 -42.66
N SER A 176 -4.08 27.70 -43.89
CA SER A 176 -3.32 26.48 -44.18
C SER A 176 -1.83 26.79 -44.34
N GLY A 177 -0.97 26.24 -43.49
CA GLY A 177 0.48 26.44 -43.55
C GLY A 177 1.07 26.79 -42.18
N LEU A 178 2.31 27.28 -42.17
CA LEU A 178 2.98 27.62 -40.91
C LEU A 178 2.54 29.01 -40.44
N ASP A 179 1.89 29.08 -39.28
CA ASP A 179 1.45 30.32 -38.65
C ASP A 179 2.25 30.58 -37.37
N ALA A 180 2.83 31.78 -37.24
CA ALA A 180 3.65 32.13 -36.07
C ALA A 180 3.23 33.49 -35.47
N VAL A 181 3.05 33.53 -34.15
CA VAL A 181 2.82 34.74 -33.36
C VAL A 181 3.89 34.86 -32.29
N TRP A 182 4.86 35.74 -32.51
CA TRP A 182 5.96 36.01 -31.59
C TRP A 182 5.81 37.40 -30.97
N LEU A 183 5.35 37.46 -29.72
CA LEU A 183 5.26 38.69 -28.94
C LEU A 183 6.43 38.72 -27.96
N THR A 184 7.57 39.23 -28.42
CA THR A 184 8.80 39.33 -27.65
C THR A 184 9.12 40.79 -27.31
N GLY A 185 9.70 41.05 -26.15
CA GLY A 185 10.06 42.42 -25.75
C GLY A 185 10.18 42.62 -24.24
N SER A 186 10.37 43.85 -23.77
CA SER A 186 10.36 44.12 -22.31
C SER A 186 8.94 44.01 -21.73
N SER A 187 7.91 44.40 -22.48
CA SER A 187 6.52 44.37 -22.02
C SER A 187 5.53 44.07 -23.14
N VAL A 188 4.62 43.13 -22.88
CA VAL A 188 3.45 42.85 -23.74
C VAL A 188 2.18 43.08 -22.93
N ARG A 189 1.29 43.95 -23.44
CA ARG A 189 0.00 44.27 -22.81
C ARG A 189 -1.15 44.03 -23.79
N ILE A 190 -2.11 43.21 -23.38
CA ILE A 190 -3.37 42.98 -24.11
C ILE A 190 -4.52 43.30 -23.16
N GLY A 191 -5.13 44.47 -23.35
CA GLY A 191 -6.19 45.03 -22.49
C GLY A 191 -7.54 44.33 -22.61
N GLY A 192 -7.66 43.35 -23.51
CA GLY A 192 -8.82 42.52 -23.79
C GLY A 192 -8.42 41.06 -24.05
N LEU A 193 -9.26 40.35 -24.82
CA LEU A 193 -9.02 38.96 -25.18
C LEU A 193 -7.88 38.87 -26.21
N PHE A 194 -6.91 37.98 -25.97
CA PHE A 194 -6.05 37.43 -27.02
C PHE A 194 -6.73 36.20 -27.62
N ASP A 195 -7.22 36.31 -28.87
CA ASP A 195 -7.90 35.24 -29.62
C ASP A 195 -7.06 34.85 -30.83
N ALA A 196 -6.28 33.77 -30.73
CA ALA A 196 -5.43 33.28 -31.82
C ALA A 196 -6.03 32.00 -32.40
N LYS A 197 -6.30 32.02 -33.71
CA LYS A 197 -6.78 30.91 -34.53
C LYS A 197 -5.75 30.60 -35.60
N MET A 198 -4.85 29.66 -35.32
CA MET A 198 -3.67 29.41 -36.14
C MET A 198 -3.92 28.52 -37.37
N GLY A 199 -5.20 28.26 -37.72
CA GLY A 199 -5.52 27.44 -38.88
C GLY A 199 -5.08 25.97 -38.75
N ALA A 200 -4.84 25.34 -39.92
CA ALA A 200 -4.72 23.89 -40.05
C ALA A 200 -3.28 23.36 -40.12
N GLY A 201 -2.26 24.23 -40.26
CA GLY A 201 -0.85 23.82 -40.36
C GLY A 201 -0.03 24.07 -39.10
N ASP A 202 1.31 23.95 -39.22
CA ASP A 202 2.24 24.16 -38.10
C ASP A 202 2.01 25.51 -37.42
N SER A 203 1.94 25.53 -36.10
CA SER A 203 1.57 26.71 -35.34
C SER A 203 2.56 26.97 -34.22
N ASP A 204 3.05 28.21 -34.10
CA ASP A 204 3.91 28.63 -32.98
C ASP A 204 3.39 29.95 -32.39
N ILE A 205 3.01 29.94 -31.12
CA ILE A 205 2.68 31.14 -30.37
C ILE A 205 3.70 31.26 -29.23
N THR A 206 4.54 32.28 -29.29
CA THR A 206 5.50 32.59 -28.24
C THR A 206 5.26 33.99 -27.67
N ILE A 207 5.01 34.07 -26.37
CA ILE A 207 4.99 35.31 -25.59
C ILE A 207 6.19 35.26 -24.64
N ASP A 208 7.25 35.98 -25.00
CA ASP A 208 8.49 36.05 -24.23
C ASP A 208 8.78 37.51 -23.89
N ALA A 209 8.23 37.94 -22.76
CA ALA A 209 8.40 39.31 -22.30
C ALA A 209 8.76 39.35 -20.82
N THR A 210 9.55 40.34 -20.40
CA THR A 210 9.90 40.50 -18.98
C THR A 210 8.65 40.65 -18.11
N THR A 211 7.65 41.41 -18.61
CA THR A 211 6.31 41.49 -18.01
C THR A 211 5.22 41.28 -19.04
N SER A 212 4.26 40.41 -18.75
CA SER A 212 3.08 40.17 -19.59
C SER A 212 1.79 40.45 -18.82
N LEU A 213 0.95 41.37 -19.32
CA LEU A 213 -0.38 41.63 -18.78
C LEU A 213 -1.43 41.30 -19.84
N LEU A 214 -2.20 40.23 -19.61
CA LEU A 214 -3.17 39.70 -20.57
C LEU A 214 -4.56 39.69 -19.93
N LYS A 215 -5.57 40.32 -20.54
CA LYS A 215 -6.95 40.25 -20.03
C LYS A 215 -7.70 39.05 -20.60
N GLY A 216 -7.16 37.85 -20.29
CA GLY A 216 -7.66 36.56 -20.77
C GLY A 216 -6.99 36.11 -22.06
N VAL A 217 -6.84 34.79 -22.22
CA VAL A 217 -6.17 34.17 -23.36
C VAL A 217 -7.04 33.03 -23.87
N ASN A 218 -7.51 33.12 -25.11
CA ASN A 218 -8.20 32.04 -25.80
C ASN A 218 -7.38 31.67 -27.04
N VAL A 219 -6.55 30.65 -26.92
CA VAL A 219 -5.80 30.08 -28.03
C VAL A 219 -6.58 28.87 -28.53
N LEU A 220 -7.03 28.95 -29.77
CA LEU A 220 -7.78 27.90 -30.43
C LEU A 220 -7.02 27.46 -31.68
N THR A 221 -6.23 26.40 -31.56
CA THR A 221 -5.61 25.71 -32.70
C THR A 221 -6.61 24.66 -33.24
N LEU A 222 -7.17 24.89 -34.43
CA LEU A 222 -8.23 24.04 -35.00
C LEU A 222 -7.70 23.14 -36.11
N ASP A 223 -7.88 21.83 -35.90
CA ASP A 223 -7.99 20.79 -36.94
C ASP A 223 -6.83 20.68 -37.94
N HIS A 224 -5.67 20.24 -37.43
CA HIS A 224 -4.69 19.50 -38.23
C HIS A 224 -5.35 18.21 -38.72
N SER A 225 -6.06 18.25 -39.85
CA SER A 225 -6.61 17.03 -40.46
C SER A 225 -5.49 16.08 -40.95
N GLY A 226 -4.25 16.58 -41.04
CA GLY A 226 -3.02 15.83 -41.26
C GLY A 226 -2.32 15.40 -39.96
N ALA A 227 -1.71 14.21 -39.94
CA ALA A 227 -1.10 13.62 -38.76
C ALA A 227 0.30 14.18 -38.38
N ALA A 228 0.83 15.17 -39.09
CA ALA A 228 2.26 15.52 -39.04
C ALA A 228 2.61 16.90 -38.46
N GLU A 229 1.63 17.78 -38.24
CA GLU A 229 1.90 19.18 -37.94
C GLU A 229 1.93 19.48 -36.43
N SER A 230 2.82 20.38 -36.00
CA SER A 230 3.10 20.72 -34.59
C SER A 230 2.38 22.00 -34.18
N ALA A 231 1.82 22.01 -32.97
CA ALA A 231 1.28 23.21 -32.33
C ALA A 231 2.00 23.52 -31.02
N ASP A 232 2.75 24.61 -31.00
CA ASP A 232 3.52 25.06 -29.84
C ASP A 232 2.94 26.36 -29.28
N PHE A 233 2.67 26.37 -27.97
CA PHE A 233 2.33 27.56 -27.20
C PHE A 233 3.35 27.74 -26.08
N SER A 234 4.04 28.87 -26.04
CA SER A 234 5.04 29.21 -25.03
C SER A 234 4.74 30.56 -24.41
N LEU A 235 4.52 30.58 -23.10
CA LEU A 235 4.49 31.78 -22.28
C LEU A 235 5.72 31.77 -21.36
N LEU A 236 6.75 32.52 -21.76
CA LEU A 236 8.06 32.57 -21.13
C LEU A 236 8.26 33.96 -20.51
N SER A 237 7.55 34.25 -19.42
CA SER A 237 7.55 35.59 -18.83
C SER A 237 7.86 35.52 -17.35
N PRO A 238 8.92 36.17 -16.85
CA PRO A 238 9.19 36.23 -15.42
C PRO A 238 7.95 36.64 -14.62
N GLN A 239 7.16 37.58 -15.12
CA GLN A 239 5.88 37.95 -14.51
C GLN A 239 4.74 37.92 -15.53
N ALA A 240 3.82 36.96 -15.38
CA ALA A 240 2.61 36.87 -16.17
C ALA A 240 1.35 37.11 -15.31
N ASN A 241 0.56 38.11 -15.67
CA ASN A 241 -0.75 38.36 -15.09
C ASN A 241 -1.85 38.20 -16.14
N ILE A 242 -2.58 37.09 -16.07
CA ILE A 242 -3.69 36.72 -16.94
C ILE A 242 -5.01 36.88 -16.19
N LEU A 243 -5.67 38.01 -16.37
CA LEU A 243 -6.89 38.36 -15.60
C LEU A 243 -8.11 37.50 -15.94
N GLY A 244 -8.09 36.80 -17.06
CA GLY A 244 -9.17 35.93 -17.54
C GLY A 244 -8.78 34.45 -17.58
N PRO A 245 -9.68 33.57 -18.07
CA PRO A 245 -9.33 32.18 -18.32
C PRO A 245 -8.27 32.06 -19.42
N VAL A 246 -7.47 31.01 -19.34
CA VAL A 246 -6.58 30.52 -20.39
C VAL A 246 -7.19 29.26 -20.98
N THR A 247 -7.59 29.30 -22.24
CA THR A 247 -8.05 28.11 -22.97
C THR A 247 -7.09 27.86 -24.12
N ILE A 248 -6.51 26.66 -24.15
CA ILE A 248 -5.63 26.18 -25.21
C ILE A 248 -6.26 24.90 -25.75
N LYS A 249 -6.57 24.86 -27.04
CA LYS A 249 -7.08 23.66 -27.70
C LYS A 249 -6.17 23.31 -28.86
N ASN A 250 -5.30 22.32 -28.67
CA ASN A 250 -4.42 21.82 -29.70
C ASN A 250 -5.13 20.75 -30.58
N GLY A 251 -4.76 20.70 -31.86
CA GLY A 251 -5.34 19.79 -32.84
C GLY A 251 -4.87 18.33 -32.73
N LEU A 252 -4.85 17.60 -33.85
CA LEU A 252 -4.57 16.15 -33.87
C LEU A 252 -3.07 15.76 -33.91
N GLY A 253 -2.20 16.67 -34.35
CA GLY A 253 -0.76 16.45 -34.43
C GLY A 253 -0.03 16.56 -33.08
N PRO A 254 1.31 16.53 -33.09
CA PRO A 254 2.13 16.88 -31.94
C PRO A 254 1.78 18.27 -31.37
N SER A 255 1.90 18.44 -30.06
CA SER A 255 1.69 19.74 -29.41
C SER A 255 2.54 19.91 -28.17
N THR A 256 3.05 21.13 -28.00
CA THR A 256 3.71 21.58 -26.78
C THR A 256 2.96 22.77 -26.21
N THR A 257 2.70 22.76 -24.92
CA THR A 257 2.16 23.90 -24.18
C THR A 257 3.07 24.15 -22.99
N SER A 258 3.75 25.29 -22.97
CA SER A 258 4.74 25.66 -21.97
C SER A 258 4.36 26.99 -21.34
N ILE A 259 4.10 26.99 -20.03
CA ILE A 259 3.93 28.21 -19.22
C ILE A 259 5.05 28.20 -18.20
N GLN A 260 6.05 29.06 -18.39
CA GLN A 260 7.22 29.17 -17.52
C GLN A 260 7.35 30.61 -17.05
N THR A 261 7.17 30.80 -15.74
CA THR A 261 7.15 32.13 -15.14
C THR A 261 7.79 32.11 -13.76
N ASP A 262 8.23 33.24 -13.25
CA ASP A 262 8.56 33.35 -11.83
C ASP A 262 7.28 33.60 -11.02
N LEU A 263 6.49 34.57 -11.47
CA LEU A 263 5.21 34.97 -10.91
C LEU A 263 4.07 34.74 -11.90
N LEU A 264 3.11 33.89 -11.53
CA LEU A 264 1.91 33.63 -12.32
C LEU A 264 0.66 34.08 -11.54
N SER A 265 -0.20 34.88 -12.17
CA SER A 265 -1.57 35.09 -11.71
C SER A 265 -2.50 34.84 -12.88
N ALA A 266 -3.23 33.73 -12.88
CA ALA A 266 -4.13 33.37 -13.97
C ALA A 266 -5.56 33.14 -13.48
N GLY A 267 -6.55 33.33 -14.36
CA GLY A 267 -7.85 32.68 -14.23
C GLY A 267 -7.77 31.17 -14.44
N LYS A 268 -8.89 30.54 -14.81
CA LYS A 268 -8.93 29.09 -15.02
C LYS A 268 -8.05 28.72 -16.21
N ILE A 269 -7.18 27.74 -16.07
CA ILE A 269 -6.38 27.20 -17.18
C ILE A 269 -7.02 25.90 -17.68
N SER A 270 -7.24 25.77 -18.99
CA SER A 270 -7.80 24.59 -19.64
C SER A 270 -7.03 24.28 -20.92
N ILE A 271 -6.33 23.15 -20.94
CA ILE A 271 -5.57 22.65 -22.08
C ILE A 271 -6.27 21.40 -22.62
N THR A 272 -6.56 21.36 -23.92
CA THR A 272 -7.17 20.20 -24.59
C THR A 272 -6.33 19.82 -25.80
N ASN A 273 -5.77 18.62 -25.79
CA ASN A 273 -5.03 18.05 -26.90
C ASN A 273 -5.90 16.95 -27.52
N GLN A 274 -6.25 17.05 -28.80
CA GLN A 274 -7.22 16.13 -29.43
C GLN A 274 -6.56 14.93 -30.14
N GLY A 275 -5.23 14.92 -30.23
CA GLY A 275 -4.47 14.08 -31.15
C GLY A 275 -3.88 12.76 -30.66
N GLY A 276 -3.23 12.06 -31.60
CA GLY A 276 -2.40 10.87 -31.37
C GLY A 276 -0.89 11.15 -31.34
N GLY A 277 -0.46 12.39 -31.60
CA GLY A 277 0.95 12.81 -31.57
C GLY A 277 1.55 12.98 -30.16
N LEU A 278 2.79 13.46 -30.10
CA LEU A 278 3.44 13.87 -28.84
C LEU A 278 2.68 15.03 -28.20
N GLN A 279 2.35 14.96 -26.92
CA GLN A 279 1.62 16.00 -26.19
C GLN A 279 2.38 16.35 -24.92
N ASN A 280 3.02 17.51 -24.90
CA ASN A 280 3.83 17.96 -23.79
C ASN A 280 3.25 19.23 -23.16
N ASN A 281 2.68 19.10 -21.97
CA ASN A 281 2.13 20.22 -21.21
C ASN A 281 3.04 20.51 -20.02
N SER A 282 3.62 21.70 -19.95
CA SER A 282 4.50 22.15 -18.88
C SER A 282 3.96 23.45 -18.28
N ILE A 283 3.73 23.46 -16.98
CA ILE A 283 3.42 24.66 -16.18
C ILE A 283 4.44 24.69 -15.04
N SER A 284 5.35 25.64 -15.07
CA SER A 284 6.45 25.79 -14.11
C SER A 284 6.46 27.20 -13.54
N VAL A 285 6.33 27.32 -12.22
CA VAL A 285 6.33 28.61 -11.52
C VAL A 285 7.42 28.67 -10.45
N SER A 286 8.48 29.43 -10.70
CA SER A 286 9.70 29.36 -9.87
C SER A 286 9.52 29.93 -8.45
N THR A 287 8.69 30.97 -8.28
CA THR A 287 8.53 31.68 -7.00
C THR A 287 7.12 31.63 -6.43
N ASP A 288 6.12 32.23 -7.10
CA ASP A 288 4.73 32.25 -6.61
C ASP A 288 3.72 32.24 -7.77
N GLY A 289 2.88 31.20 -7.82
CA GLY A 289 1.82 31.06 -8.81
C GLY A 289 0.44 31.00 -8.18
N VAL A 290 -0.54 31.66 -8.77
CA VAL A 290 -1.97 31.55 -8.43
C VAL A 290 -2.78 31.27 -9.69
N ILE A 291 -3.51 30.15 -9.70
CA ILE A 291 -4.48 29.81 -10.74
C ILE A 291 -5.89 29.83 -10.11
N ASN A 292 -6.71 30.80 -10.50
CA ASN A 292 -8.06 30.98 -10.00
C ASN A 292 -9.07 30.19 -10.84
N GLY A 293 -9.92 29.36 -10.22
CA GLY A 293 -10.95 28.59 -10.92
C GLY A 293 -10.51 27.20 -11.40
N GLY A 294 -9.27 26.79 -11.11
CA GLY A 294 -8.75 25.45 -11.36
C GLY A 294 -7.89 25.29 -12.62
N LEU A 295 -7.29 24.11 -12.74
CA LEU A 295 -6.45 23.67 -13.86
C LEU A 295 -7.03 22.38 -14.45
N THR A 296 -7.23 22.34 -15.76
CA THR A 296 -7.70 21.13 -16.47
C THR A 296 -6.80 20.86 -17.67
N ILE A 297 -6.28 19.63 -17.76
CA ILE A 297 -5.52 19.13 -18.92
C ILE A 297 -6.22 17.87 -19.42
N LEU A 298 -6.66 17.90 -20.68
CA LEU A 298 -7.27 16.76 -21.38
C LEU A 298 -6.37 16.38 -22.54
N ASN A 299 -5.73 15.23 -22.43
CA ASN A 299 -4.84 14.72 -23.47
C ASN A 299 -5.53 13.69 -24.35
N GLY A 300 -5.13 13.64 -25.62
CA GLY A 300 -5.57 12.69 -26.64
C GLY A 300 -4.87 11.34 -26.50
N SER A 301 -4.94 10.48 -27.51
CA SER A 301 -4.46 9.09 -27.46
C SER A 301 -2.96 8.91 -27.75
N GLY A 302 -2.19 10.00 -27.82
CA GLY A 302 -0.77 9.98 -28.15
C GLY A 302 0.17 9.78 -26.97
N PHE A 303 1.46 10.12 -27.15
CA PHE A 303 2.42 10.16 -26.04
C PHE A 303 2.16 11.40 -25.20
N GLN A 304 2.06 11.26 -23.89
CA GLN A 304 1.51 12.31 -23.03
C GLN A 304 2.43 12.59 -21.85
N THR A 305 3.00 13.79 -21.81
CA THR A 305 3.76 14.31 -20.68
C THR A 305 3.10 15.54 -20.11
N ASN A 306 2.83 15.50 -18.81
CA ASN A 306 2.31 16.64 -18.06
C ASN A 306 3.28 16.96 -16.93
N PHE A 307 3.77 18.19 -16.88
CA PHE A 307 4.69 18.68 -15.88
C PHE A 307 4.07 19.89 -15.19
N LEU A 308 3.72 19.76 -13.91
CA LEU A 308 3.25 20.85 -13.07
C LEU A 308 4.29 21.06 -11.97
N SER A 309 4.92 22.23 -11.91
CA SER A 309 5.99 22.44 -10.93
C SER A 309 6.08 23.82 -10.30
N GLY A 310 6.79 23.85 -9.17
CA GLY A 310 7.13 25.05 -8.43
C GLY A 310 6.23 25.36 -7.24
N SER A 311 6.16 26.62 -6.85
CA SER A 311 5.32 27.12 -5.75
C SER A 311 4.00 27.62 -6.31
N LEU A 312 2.96 26.77 -6.27
CA LEU A 312 1.71 27.00 -7.00
C LEU A 312 0.49 26.81 -6.10
N LYS A 313 -0.35 27.84 -6.03
CA LYS A 313 -1.69 27.80 -5.44
C LYS A 313 -2.75 27.69 -6.53
N VAL A 314 -3.51 26.60 -6.54
CA VAL A 314 -4.67 26.43 -7.42
C VAL A 314 -5.96 26.56 -6.59
N VAL A 315 -6.68 27.66 -6.82
CA VAL A 315 -7.99 27.89 -6.21
C VAL A 315 -9.05 27.17 -7.06
N GLY A 316 -9.27 25.89 -6.78
CA GLY A 316 -10.17 25.03 -7.54
C GLY A 316 -9.63 23.61 -7.68
N ASN A 317 -10.17 22.86 -8.63
CA ASN A 317 -9.70 21.50 -8.92
C ASN A 317 -8.47 21.54 -9.86
N VAL A 318 -7.56 20.58 -9.68
CA VAL A 318 -6.55 20.20 -10.68
C VAL A 318 -6.97 18.86 -11.26
N SER A 319 -7.18 18.79 -12.57
CA SER A 319 -7.61 17.57 -13.26
C SER A 319 -6.73 17.32 -14.48
N VAL A 320 -6.03 16.19 -14.50
CA VAL A 320 -5.29 15.69 -15.65
C VAL A 320 -5.97 14.40 -16.13
N THR A 321 -6.46 14.38 -17.36
CA THR A 321 -7.03 13.18 -17.98
C THR A 321 -6.24 12.83 -19.22
N ASN A 322 -5.57 11.69 -19.15
CA ASN A 322 -4.78 11.13 -20.21
C ASN A 322 -5.59 10.04 -20.92
N ALA A 323 -5.87 10.22 -22.23
CA ALA A 323 -6.64 9.22 -22.96
C ALA A 323 -5.85 7.92 -23.15
N ALA A 324 -6.56 6.86 -23.53
CA ALA A 324 -5.95 5.55 -23.72
C ALA A 324 -4.99 5.61 -24.91
N ILE A 325 -3.75 5.17 -24.70
CA ILE A 325 -2.78 5.06 -25.80
C ILE A 325 -3.09 3.80 -26.62
N THR A 326 -3.08 3.93 -27.95
CA THR A 326 -3.36 2.82 -28.88
C THR A 326 -2.12 2.03 -29.28
N VAL A 327 -0.91 2.58 -29.05
CA VAL A 327 0.36 1.98 -29.45
C VAL A 327 1.07 1.39 -28.23
N ALA A 328 1.47 0.12 -28.33
CA ALA A 328 2.26 -0.53 -27.28
C ALA A 328 3.58 0.22 -27.04
N ASN A 329 4.09 0.19 -25.80
CA ASN A 329 5.35 0.83 -25.34
C ASN A 329 5.36 2.36 -25.25
N GLN A 330 4.24 3.05 -25.46
CA GLN A 330 4.16 4.47 -25.12
C GLN A 330 3.83 4.63 -23.63
N THR A 331 4.39 5.66 -23.00
CA THR A 331 4.16 5.97 -21.58
C THR A 331 3.34 7.25 -21.45
N VAL A 332 2.34 7.21 -20.57
CA VAL A 332 1.72 8.41 -20.02
C VAL A 332 2.51 8.81 -18.79
N SER A 333 3.00 10.05 -18.73
CA SER A 333 3.71 10.58 -17.56
C SER A 333 3.02 11.84 -17.06
N THR A 334 2.67 11.86 -15.78
CA THR A 334 2.23 13.07 -15.08
C THR A 334 3.14 13.31 -13.89
N LEU A 335 3.94 14.37 -13.94
CA LEU A 335 4.85 14.80 -12.89
C LEU A 335 4.33 16.09 -12.26
N ILE A 336 4.05 16.04 -10.96
CA ILE A 336 3.65 17.17 -10.13
C ILE A 336 4.76 17.37 -9.10
N ALA A 337 5.55 18.45 -9.19
CA ALA A 337 6.77 18.63 -8.42
C ALA A 337 6.91 20.05 -7.86
N GLY A 338 6.92 20.25 -6.54
CA GLY A 338 6.97 21.63 -6.01
C GLY A 338 7.54 21.81 -4.61
N SER A 339 8.11 22.98 -4.34
CA SER A 339 8.51 23.42 -2.99
C SER A 339 7.29 23.70 -2.09
N GLY A 340 6.17 24.10 -2.67
CA GLY A 340 4.93 24.36 -1.95
C GLY A 340 3.74 24.45 -2.88
N MET A 341 2.98 23.37 -3.00
CA MET A 341 1.76 23.33 -3.82
C MET A 341 0.52 23.29 -2.93
N GLU A 342 -0.43 24.19 -3.18
CA GLU A 342 -1.71 24.25 -2.47
C GLU A 342 -2.86 24.11 -3.49
N ILE A 343 -3.76 23.17 -3.29
CA ILE A 343 -4.93 22.94 -4.15
C ILE A 343 -6.18 22.98 -3.25
N THR A 344 -7.02 24.00 -3.42
CA THR A 344 -8.22 24.15 -2.56
C THR A 344 -9.37 23.19 -2.95
N GLY A 345 -9.31 22.59 -4.13
CA GLY A 345 -10.23 21.59 -4.63
C GLY A 345 -9.68 20.16 -4.55
N ASN A 346 -10.07 19.33 -5.54
CA ASN A 346 -9.52 17.98 -5.71
C ASN A 346 -8.30 18.00 -6.63
N LEU A 347 -7.37 17.08 -6.38
CA LEU A 347 -6.35 16.67 -7.35
C LEU A 347 -6.78 15.33 -7.97
N SER A 348 -7.03 15.31 -9.28
CA SER A 348 -7.44 14.11 -10.02
C SER A 348 -6.51 13.85 -11.19
N VAL A 349 -5.85 12.69 -11.20
CA VAL A 349 -5.06 12.20 -12.35
C VAL A 349 -5.70 10.90 -12.85
N ILE A 350 -6.14 10.89 -14.10
CA ILE A 350 -6.77 9.73 -14.74
C ILE A 350 -5.94 9.35 -15.95
N ASN A 351 -5.20 8.25 -15.86
CA ASN A 351 -4.51 7.61 -16.97
C ASN A 351 -5.39 6.46 -17.46
N LYS A 352 -6.01 6.58 -18.64
CA LYS A 352 -6.92 5.52 -19.15
C LYS A 352 -6.21 4.23 -19.57
N THR A 353 -4.92 4.33 -19.90
CA THR A 353 -3.98 3.21 -19.97
C THR A 353 -3.04 3.28 -18.77
N ALA A 354 -2.26 2.21 -18.56
CA ALA A 354 -1.22 2.26 -17.55
C ALA A 354 -0.23 3.42 -17.83
N GLY A 355 0.09 4.15 -16.77
CA GLY A 355 0.91 5.35 -16.80
C GLY A 355 1.70 5.51 -15.51
N VAL A 356 2.63 6.45 -15.52
CA VAL A 356 3.41 6.84 -14.35
C VAL A 356 2.88 8.18 -13.85
N THR A 357 2.42 8.19 -12.61
CA THR A 357 2.08 9.43 -11.90
C THR A 357 3.12 9.65 -10.82
N ASN A 358 3.92 10.71 -10.93
CA ASN A 358 4.94 11.07 -9.95
C ASN A 358 4.53 12.40 -9.28
N ILE A 359 4.34 12.37 -7.97
CA ILE A 359 4.08 13.54 -7.14
C ILE A 359 5.26 13.70 -6.20
N SER A 360 6.07 14.75 -6.36
CA SER A 360 7.31 14.95 -5.61
C SER A 360 7.45 16.37 -5.10
N GLY A 361 8.41 16.60 -4.19
CA GLY A 361 8.73 17.94 -3.70
C GLY A 361 8.73 18.03 -2.18
N TYR A 362 8.55 19.24 -1.65
CA TYR A 362 8.61 19.48 -0.21
C TYR A 362 7.23 19.39 0.45
N SER A 363 6.23 20.15 -0.01
CA SER A 363 4.88 20.10 0.56
C SER A 363 3.77 20.20 -0.48
N LEU A 364 2.75 19.33 -0.34
CA LEU A 364 1.50 19.36 -1.10
C LEU A 364 0.35 19.38 -0.11
N GLU A 365 -0.48 20.41 -0.22
CA GLU A 365 -1.73 20.53 0.51
C GLU A 365 -2.90 20.46 -0.46
N VAL A 366 -3.80 19.52 -0.26
CA VAL A 366 -5.03 19.38 -1.05
C VAL A 366 -6.21 19.41 -0.10
N THR A 367 -6.99 20.50 -0.09
CA THR A 367 -8.07 20.68 0.90
C THR A 367 -9.14 19.58 0.82
N LYS A 368 -9.39 19.04 -0.39
CA LYS A 368 -10.29 17.90 -0.60
C LYS A 368 -9.48 16.61 -0.82
N GLY A 369 -9.85 15.81 -1.81
CA GLY A 369 -9.23 14.50 -2.05
C GLY A 369 -8.16 14.53 -3.14
N ILE A 370 -7.24 13.57 -3.04
CA ILE A 370 -6.35 13.15 -4.12
C ILE A 370 -6.89 11.83 -4.67
N THR A 371 -7.15 11.79 -5.98
CA THR A 371 -7.54 10.57 -6.70
C THR A 371 -6.62 10.34 -7.88
N ILE A 372 -5.97 9.18 -7.91
CA ILE A 372 -5.15 8.73 -9.03
C ILE A 372 -5.76 7.45 -9.55
N THR A 373 -6.09 7.41 -10.84
CA THR A 373 -6.63 6.23 -11.51
C THR A 373 -5.73 5.89 -12.68
N ASN A 374 -5.07 4.74 -12.62
CA ASN A 374 -4.30 4.16 -13.72
C ASN A 374 -5.11 3.00 -14.32
N GLY A 375 -5.36 3.05 -15.63
CA GLY A 375 -6.05 1.99 -16.37
C GLY A 375 -5.13 0.79 -16.62
N ASP A 376 -5.62 -0.20 -17.35
CA ASP A 376 -4.95 -1.49 -17.51
C ASP A 376 -3.58 -1.39 -18.21
N LEU A 377 -2.65 -2.28 -17.82
CA LEU A 377 -1.31 -2.42 -18.39
C LEU A 377 -1.34 -3.40 -19.57
N PHE A 378 -0.70 -3.04 -20.68
CA PHE A 378 -0.42 -4.01 -21.75
C PHE A 378 0.53 -5.08 -21.22
N LYS A 379 0.25 -6.35 -21.59
CA LYS A 379 0.74 -7.59 -20.95
C LYS A 379 2.26 -7.68 -20.68
N ASP A 380 3.11 -6.90 -21.34
CA ASP A 380 4.57 -6.99 -21.25
C ASP A 380 5.31 -5.66 -20.94
N SER A 381 4.61 -4.59 -20.57
CA SER A 381 5.27 -3.29 -20.31
C SER A 381 5.85 -3.20 -18.88
N ALA A 382 7.11 -2.76 -18.78
CA ALA A 382 7.80 -2.63 -17.51
C ALA A 382 7.24 -1.45 -16.67
N ASN A 383 6.89 -1.74 -15.41
CA ASN A 383 6.70 -0.80 -14.29
C ASN A 383 5.87 0.47 -14.57
N SER A 384 4.55 0.34 -14.61
CA SER A 384 3.66 1.47 -14.32
C SER A 384 3.51 1.67 -12.81
N GLY A 385 3.15 2.87 -12.38
CA GLY A 385 3.14 3.13 -10.95
C GLY A 385 2.80 4.55 -10.53
N THR A 386 2.54 4.66 -9.24
CA THR A 386 2.35 5.95 -8.57
C THR A 386 3.48 6.15 -7.60
N VAL A 387 4.26 7.22 -7.77
CA VAL A 387 5.36 7.59 -6.87
C VAL A 387 5.00 8.87 -6.14
N PHE A 388 4.87 8.82 -4.82
CA PHE A 388 4.83 10.01 -3.96
C PHE A 388 6.21 10.17 -3.34
N GLY A 389 6.99 11.15 -3.79
CA GLY A 389 8.29 11.54 -3.24
C GLY A 389 8.21 12.88 -2.52
N ILE A 390 7.21 13.06 -1.64
CA ILE A 390 6.92 14.36 -1.03
C ILE A 390 7.22 14.37 0.46
N ALA A 391 7.92 15.40 0.96
CA ALA A 391 8.29 15.44 2.37
C ALA A 391 7.07 15.62 3.28
N ARG A 392 6.07 16.41 2.88
CA ARG A 392 4.83 16.67 3.62
C ARG A 392 3.61 16.56 2.71
N LEU A 393 2.67 15.72 3.07
CA LEU A 393 1.38 15.59 2.38
C LEU A 393 0.24 15.88 3.34
N SER A 394 -0.64 16.80 2.99
CA SER A 394 -1.91 17.04 3.70
C SER A 394 -3.07 16.89 2.72
N ALA A 395 -4.02 16.00 3.01
CA ALA A 395 -5.23 15.84 2.19
C ALA A 395 -6.45 15.40 2.99
N SER A 396 -7.67 15.65 2.50
CA SER A 396 -8.89 15.09 3.11
C SER A 396 -9.03 13.59 2.86
N SER A 397 -8.47 13.07 1.77
CA SER A 397 -8.44 11.65 1.44
C SER A 397 -7.41 11.38 0.34
N LEU A 398 -6.85 10.17 0.31
CA LEU A 398 -5.97 9.72 -0.77
C LEU A 398 -6.49 8.39 -1.33
N THR A 399 -6.76 8.33 -2.63
CA THR A 399 -7.18 7.12 -3.34
C THR A 399 -6.32 6.87 -4.56
N ILE A 400 -5.69 5.70 -4.63
CA ILE A 400 -4.97 5.21 -5.81
C ILE A 400 -5.71 3.97 -6.33
N LYS A 401 -6.13 3.99 -7.59
CA LYS A 401 -6.78 2.86 -8.27
C LYS A 401 -5.94 2.47 -9.48
N ASN A 402 -5.47 1.25 -9.49
CA ASN A 402 -4.74 0.68 -10.61
C ASN A 402 -5.60 -0.41 -11.26
N GLY A 403 -5.60 -0.46 -12.59
CA GLY A 403 -6.29 -1.48 -13.38
C GLY A 403 -5.63 -2.86 -13.26
N VAL A 404 -5.86 -3.71 -14.24
CA VAL A 404 -5.21 -5.02 -14.38
C VAL A 404 -3.74 -4.83 -14.77
N GLY A 405 -2.82 -5.60 -14.18
CA GLY A 405 -1.38 -5.59 -14.53
C GLY A 405 -0.40 -5.36 -13.39
N SER A 406 0.86 -5.08 -13.73
CA SER A 406 1.96 -4.81 -12.78
C SER A 406 2.04 -3.34 -12.40
N TYR A 407 1.92 -3.05 -11.11
CA TYR A 407 1.99 -1.67 -10.58
C TYR A 407 2.95 -1.58 -9.41
N THR A 408 3.73 -0.51 -9.40
CA THR A 408 4.51 -0.08 -8.23
C THR A 408 3.88 1.17 -7.64
N ASN A 409 3.32 1.06 -6.44
CA ASN A 409 2.89 2.21 -5.64
C ASN A 409 3.98 2.49 -4.61
N GLN A 410 4.77 3.52 -4.82
CA GLN A 410 5.83 3.90 -3.92
C GLN A 410 5.48 5.22 -3.25
N LEU A 411 5.40 5.24 -1.94
CA LEU A 411 5.23 6.49 -1.20
C LEU A 411 6.40 6.65 -0.22
N ASN A 412 7.28 7.60 -0.56
CA ASN A 412 8.45 7.98 0.20
C ASN A 412 8.28 9.43 0.67
N GLY A 413 8.40 9.68 1.97
CA GLY A 413 8.10 11.00 2.51
C GLY A 413 8.43 11.16 3.97
N GLY A 414 8.35 12.39 4.48
CA GLY A 414 8.56 12.67 5.89
C GLY A 414 7.29 12.43 6.71
N TYR A 415 6.21 13.12 6.35
CA TYR A 415 5.00 13.18 7.17
C TYR A 415 3.74 13.28 6.29
N TYR A 416 2.84 12.29 6.40
CA TYR A 416 1.57 12.28 5.70
C TYR A 416 0.41 12.42 6.68
N GLN A 417 -0.42 13.43 6.45
CA GLN A 417 -1.62 13.71 7.22
C GLN A 417 -2.85 13.63 6.30
N ILE A 418 -3.66 12.59 6.47
CA ILE A 418 -4.85 12.34 5.67
C ILE A 418 -6.07 12.40 6.60
N ALA A 419 -6.89 13.43 6.52
CA ALA A 419 -8.00 13.60 7.47
C ALA A 419 -9.07 12.50 7.38
N GLY A 420 -9.27 11.93 6.18
CA GLY A 420 -10.21 10.86 5.89
C GLY A 420 -9.52 9.54 5.55
N ASN A 421 -9.95 8.87 4.48
CA ASN A 421 -9.43 7.54 4.13
C ASN A 421 -8.16 7.59 3.28
N PHE A 422 -7.28 6.62 3.51
CA PHE A 422 -6.17 6.26 2.64
C PHE A 422 -6.48 4.92 1.98
N THR A 423 -6.58 4.87 0.65
CA THR A 423 -7.00 3.68 -0.08
C THR A 423 -6.13 3.42 -1.31
N ILE A 424 -5.56 2.22 -1.41
CA ILE A 424 -4.90 1.70 -2.62
C ILE A 424 -5.67 0.46 -3.10
N ILE A 425 -6.10 0.46 -4.35
CA ILE A 425 -6.79 -0.66 -5.00
C ILE A 425 -5.99 -1.03 -6.24
N ASN A 426 -5.43 -2.23 -6.26
CA ASN A 426 -4.74 -2.80 -7.42
C ASN A 426 -5.63 -3.86 -8.06
N GLY A 427 -5.86 -3.78 -9.37
CA GLY A 427 -6.57 -4.78 -10.14
C GLY A 427 -5.83 -6.12 -10.18
N ALA A 428 -6.45 -7.11 -10.83
CA ALA A 428 -5.86 -8.44 -10.91
C ALA A 428 -4.59 -8.42 -11.78
N ASN A 429 -3.64 -9.31 -11.51
CA ASN A 429 -2.39 -9.40 -12.26
C ASN A 429 -2.11 -10.87 -12.58
N VAL A 430 -2.36 -11.32 -13.81
CA VAL A 430 -2.24 -12.76 -14.11
C VAL A 430 -0.79 -13.26 -14.02
N ASP A 431 0.18 -12.45 -14.45
CA ASP A 431 1.58 -12.90 -14.66
C ASP A 431 2.65 -11.98 -14.03
N GLY A 432 2.26 -10.87 -13.40
CA GLY A 432 3.19 -9.81 -12.99
C GLY A 432 3.38 -9.61 -11.48
N SER A 433 3.94 -8.46 -11.09
CA SER A 433 4.10 -8.08 -9.68
C SER A 433 3.35 -6.79 -9.32
N VAL A 434 2.72 -6.78 -8.16
CA VAL A 434 2.16 -5.59 -7.52
C VAL A 434 3.00 -5.30 -6.29
N LEU A 435 3.73 -4.19 -6.31
CA LEU A 435 4.52 -3.71 -5.18
C LEU A 435 3.88 -2.46 -4.62
N THR A 436 3.46 -2.49 -3.36
CA THR A 436 3.08 -1.29 -2.61
C THR A 436 4.13 -1.07 -1.53
N SER A 437 4.98 -0.06 -1.70
CA SER A 437 6.05 0.29 -0.76
C SER A 437 5.75 1.65 -0.13
N LEU A 438 5.65 1.67 1.19
CA LEU A 438 5.40 2.86 1.99
C LEU A 438 6.62 3.04 2.91
N SER A 439 7.46 4.02 2.64
CA SER A 439 8.65 4.31 3.43
C SER A 439 8.58 5.77 3.88
N VAL A 440 7.90 6.01 4.99
CA VAL A 440 7.59 7.36 5.44
C VAL A 440 7.91 7.55 6.91
N GLY A 441 8.32 8.76 7.28
CA GLY A 441 8.58 9.09 8.69
C GLY A 441 7.34 8.82 9.54
N SER A 442 6.22 9.49 9.30
CA SER A 442 4.97 9.25 10.01
C SER A 442 3.75 9.37 9.10
N ILE A 443 2.74 8.53 9.38
CA ILE A 443 1.44 8.49 8.70
C ILE A 443 0.37 8.71 9.75
N ASP A 444 -0.46 9.72 9.56
CA ASP A 444 -1.65 9.99 10.36
C ASP A 444 -2.87 10.01 9.45
N VAL A 445 -3.77 9.04 9.61
CA VAL A 445 -4.98 8.86 8.80
C VAL A 445 -6.19 8.93 9.71
N GLY A 446 -6.97 10.01 9.66
CA GLY A 446 -8.17 10.15 10.52
C GLY A 446 -9.26 9.11 10.22
N GLY A 447 -9.27 8.55 9.00
CA GLY A 447 -10.17 7.47 8.56
C GLY A 447 -9.52 6.09 8.54
N ALA A 448 -9.95 5.23 7.61
CA ALA A 448 -9.39 3.89 7.43
C ALA A 448 -8.17 3.92 6.49
N PHE A 449 -7.17 3.11 6.81
CA PHE A 449 -6.05 2.79 5.91
C PHE A 449 -6.33 1.43 5.25
N SER A 450 -6.41 1.37 3.92
CA SER A 450 -6.67 0.12 3.21
C SER A 450 -5.82 -0.10 1.96
N ILE A 451 -5.28 -1.30 1.80
CA ILE A 451 -4.67 -1.80 0.55
C ILE A 451 -5.44 -3.05 0.10
N THR A 452 -5.89 -3.08 -1.14
CA THR A 452 -6.56 -4.25 -1.74
C THR A 452 -5.91 -4.60 -3.07
N ASN A 453 -5.43 -5.83 -3.19
CA ASN A 453 -4.86 -6.41 -4.40
C ASN A 453 -5.82 -7.50 -4.91
N ALA A 454 -6.38 -7.36 -6.10
CA ALA A 454 -7.52 -8.19 -6.54
C ALA A 454 -7.16 -9.66 -6.89
N GLY A 455 -5.89 -10.03 -6.99
CA GLY A 455 -5.44 -11.41 -7.25
C GLY A 455 -4.42 -11.53 -8.38
N GLY A 456 -3.81 -12.71 -8.50
CA GLY A 456 -2.78 -13.11 -9.45
C GLY A 456 -1.38 -12.54 -9.14
N GLY A 457 -0.34 -13.19 -9.70
CA GLY A 457 1.04 -12.72 -9.66
C GLY A 457 1.65 -12.58 -8.25
N THR A 458 2.81 -11.92 -8.15
CA THR A 458 3.46 -11.57 -6.86
C THR A 458 2.82 -10.32 -6.28
N GLN A 459 2.44 -10.34 -4.99
CA GLN A 459 1.82 -9.20 -4.32
C GLN A 459 2.57 -8.88 -3.05
N VAL A 460 3.25 -7.74 -3.00
CA VAL A 460 4.09 -7.36 -1.86
C VAL A 460 3.66 -5.99 -1.36
N ASN A 461 3.23 -5.93 -0.10
CA ASN A 461 2.99 -4.69 0.63
C ASN A 461 4.10 -4.53 1.67
N GLN A 462 4.91 -3.50 1.54
CA GLN A 462 5.96 -3.13 2.49
C GLN A 462 5.59 -1.79 3.08
N MET A 463 5.51 -1.69 4.41
CA MET A 463 5.34 -0.44 5.12
C MET A 463 6.44 -0.32 6.16
N ALA A 464 7.26 0.71 6.08
CA ALA A 464 8.32 1.03 7.00
C ALA A 464 8.21 2.50 7.41
N GLY A 465 8.50 2.79 8.69
CA GLY A 465 8.38 4.14 9.21
C GLY A 465 8.55 4.26 10.71
N SER A 466 8.43 5.48 11.23
CA SER A 466 8.47 5.73 12.68
C SER A 466 7.09 5.53 13.33
N SER A 467 6.01 6.02 12.74
CA SER A 467 4.66 5.84 13.28
C SER A 467 3.57 5.72 12.22
N LEU A 468 2.55 4.90 12.50
CA LEU A 468 1.28 4.84 11.79
C LEU A 468 0.14 5.02 12.80
N HIS A 469 -0.67 6.05 12.59
CA HIS A 469 -1.92 6.29 13.29
C HIS A 469 -3.08 6.19 12.29
N ALA A 470 -4.07 5.35 12.58
CA ALA A 470 -5.29 5.26 11.75
C ALA A 470 -6.50 4.75 12.53
N SER A 471 -7.72 4.99 12.05
CA SER A 471 -8.88 4.36 12.69
C SER A 471 -8.87 2.83 12.58
N SER A 472 -8.35 2.29 11.47
CA SER A 472 -8.17 0.86 11.22
C SER A 472 -7.17 0.66 10.08
N LEU A 473 -6.54 -0.51 10.03
CA LEU A 473 -5.66 -0.94 8.95
C LEU A 473 -6.17 -2.24 8.33
N LYS A 474 -6.44 -2.24 7.02
CA LYS A 474 -6.90 -3.41 6.26
C LYS A 474 -6.01 -3.67 5.06
N ILE A 475 -5.42 -4.86 4.97
CA ILE A 475 -4.62 -5.31 3.82
C ILE A 475 -5.23 -6.60 3.30
N VAL A 476 -5.61 -6.62 2.02
CA VAL A 476 -6.15 -7.81 1.36
C VAL A 476 -5.31 -8.10 0.13
N ASN A 477 -4.57 -9.21 0.17
CA ASN A 477 -3.93 -9.82 -1.00
C ASN A 477 -4.87 -10.88 -1.56
N GLY A 478 -5.14 -10.81 -2.87
CA GLY A 478 -5.96 -11.78 -3.56
C GLY A 478 -5.25 -13.13 -3.70
N HIS A 479 -5.82 -14.05 -4.47
CA HIS A 479 -5.22 -15.37 -4.71
C HIS A 479 -4.10 -15.28 -5.74
N ALA A 480 -2.91 -15.80 -5.44
CA ALA A 480 -1.83 -15.95 -6.41
C ALA A 480 -1.68 -17.42 -6.84
N ALA A 481 -1.15 -17.68 -8.04
CA ALA A 481 -0.70 -19.02 -8.38
C ALA A 481 0.46 -19.43 -7.46
N ASP A 482 0.62 -20.74 -7.28
CA ASP A 482 1.35 -21.33 -6.17
C ASP A 482 2.78 -20.82 -5.98
N THR A 483 3.52 -20.51 -7.03
CA THR A 483 4.93 -20.06 -6.95
C THR A 483 5.15 -18.62 -6.49
N PHE A 484 4.10 -17.81 -6.38
CA PHE A 484 4.24 -16.38 -6.11
C PHE A 484 4.17 -16.03 -4.62
N VAL A 485 4.93 -15.00 -4.22
CA VAL A 485 4.97 -14.51 -2.84
C VAL A 485 3.86 -13.48 -2.62
N MET A 486 3.02 -13.72 -1.63
CA MET A 486 2.11 -12.72 -1.05
C MET A 486 2.69 -12.20 0.26
N GLY A 487 3.50 -11.15 0.16
CA GLY A 487 4.19 -10.55 1.29
C GLY A 487 3.44 -9.37 1.88
N THR A 488 3.30 -9.32 3.20
CA THR A 488 2.91 -8.12 3.95
C THR A 488 3.93 -7.89 5.05
N TYR A 489 4.77 -6.87 4.89
CA TYR A 489 5.85 -6.53 5.81
C TYR A 489 5.56 -5.17 6.44
N LEU A 490 5.13 -5.17 7.69
CA LEU A 490 4.92 -3.96 8.48
C LEU A 490 6.11 -3.81 9.43
N SER A 491 7.01 -2.88 9.14
CA SER A 491 8.20 -2.56 9.93
C SER A 491 8.12 -1.11 10.43
N ILE A 492 7.10 -0.82 11.22
CA ILE A 492 6.80 0.54 11.72
C ILE A 492 7.06 0.57 13.21
N SER A 493 7.81 1.57 13.68
CA SER A 493 8.21 1.60 15.10
C SER A 493 7.00 1.73 16.04
N GLN A 494 5.98 2.50 15.68
CA GLN A 494 4.74 2.63 16.45
C GLN A 494 3.51 2.43 15.56
N ILE A 495 2.66 1.46 15.86
CA ILE A 495 1.35 1.31 15.22
C ILE A 495 0.27 1.60 16.26
N ASN A 496 -0.51 2.65 16.04
CA ASN A 496 -1.65 3.02 16.88
C ASN A 496 -2.92 2.99 16.03
N LEU A 497 -3.81 2.04 16.30
CA LEU A 497 -5.09 1.93 15.61
C LEU A 497 -6.25 2.06 16.59
N ASP A 498 -7.22 2.93 16.30
CA ASP A 498 -8.41 3.07 17.16
C ASP A 498 -9.27 1.79 17.19
N LYS A 499 -9.31 1.06 16.08
CA LYS A 499 -10.12 -0.13 15.85
C LYS A 499 -9.24 -1.30 15.40
N ASP A 500 -9.54 -1.89 14.24
CA ASP A 500 -9.05 -3.20 13.86
C ASP A 500 -7.79 -3.16 12.99
N LEU A 501 -6.94 -4.18 13.16
CA LEU A 501 -5.93 -4.59 12.19
C LEU A 501 -6.41 -5.87 11.49
N THR A 502 -6.59 -5.81 10.17
CA THR A 502 -6.97 -6.98 9.35
C THR A 502 -5.98 -7.20 8.22
N ILE A 503 -5.38 -8.38 8.17
CA ILE A 503 -4.53 -8.82 7.05
C ILE A 503 -5.13 -10.11 6.50
N THR A 504 -5.41 -10.16 5.20
CA THR A 504 -5.90 -11.36 4.52
C THR A 504 -5.04 -11.61 3.30
N THR A 505 -4.52 -12.82 3.15
CA THR A 505 -3.86 -13.27 1.93
C THR A 505 -4.65 -14.41 1.29
N GLY A 506 -4.71 -14.46 -0.04
CA GLY A 506 -5.34 -15.56 -0.77
C GLY A 506 -4.51 -16.83 -0.73
N ASN A 507 -4.78 -17.81 -1.61
CA ASN A 507 -3.92 -19.01 -1.70
C ASN A 507 -2.61 -18.68 -2.43
N GLY A 508 -1.56 -19.45 -2.15
CA GLY A 508 -0.17 -19.25 -2.56
C GLY A 508 0.77 -19.14 -1.34
N LYS A 509 2.06 -18.85 -1.55
CA LYS A 509 3.01 -18.64 -0.45
C LYS A 509 2.75 -17.30 0.24
N SER A 510 2.21 -17.32 1.45
CA SER A 510 1.93 -16.11 2.24
C SER A 510 3.02 -15.82 3.25
N GLU A 511 3.50 -14.59 3.30
CA GLU A 511 4.43 -14.12 4.34
C GLU A 511 3.86 -12.85 4.97
N VAL A 512 3.42 -12.94 6.22
CA VAL A 512 2.91 -11.80 7.00
C VAL A 512 3.87 -11.56 8.15
N ARG A 513 4.58 -10.43 8.09
CA ARG A 513 5.49 -10.00 9.15
C ARG A 513 5.06 -8.64 9.67
N VAL A 514 4.73 -8.57 10.95
CA VAL A 514 4.36 -7.33 11.63
C VAL A 514 5.35 -7.11 12.77
N THR A 515 6.23 -6.13 12.61
CA THR A 515 7.35 -5.82 13.52
C THR A 515 7.39 -4.33 13.85
N GLY A 516 7.65 -4.00 15.11
CA GLY A 516 7.61 -2.63 15.60
C GLY A 516 8.01 -2.54 17.07
N SER A 517 8.31 -1.35 17.56
CA SER A 517 8.63 -1.15 18.98
C SER A 517 7.37 -1.13 19.85
N SER A 518 6.26 -0.61 19.35
CA SER A 518 4.99 -0.50 20.09
C SER A 518 3.79 -0.69 19.18
N PHE A 519 2.81 -1.48 19.62
CA PHE A 519 1.53 -1.68 18.97
C PHE A 519 0.42 -1.44 19.97
N ASP A 520 -0.47 -0.50 19.66
CA ASP A 520 -1.71 -0.31 20.39
C ASP A 520 -2.88 -0.37 19.41
N ILE A 521 -3.68 -1.43 19.52
CA ILE A 521 -4.77 -1.73 18.61
C ILE A 521 -6.05 -1.75 19.45
N GLY A 522 -6.88 -0.71 19.36
CA GLY A 522 -8.08 -0.57 20.19
C GLY A 522 -9.14 -1.65 19.94
N GLY A 523 -9.18 -2.20 18.73
CA GLY A 523 -10.08 -3.29 18.31
C GLY A 523 -9.40 -4.65 18.25
N LYS A 524 -9.78 -5.48 17.27
CA LYS A 524 -9.21 -6.83 17.07
C LYS A 524 -8.04 -6.84 16.08
N VAL A 525 -7.17 -7.82 16.23
CA VAL A 525 -6.19 -8.22 15.22
C VAL A 525 -6.67 -9.49 14.54
N SER A 526 -6.76 -9.50 13.22
CA SER A 526 -7.21 -10.64 12.41
C SER A 526 -6.26 -10.87 11.24
N ILE A 527 -5.51 -11.97 11.28
CA ILE A 527 -4.62 -12.40 10.20
C ILE A 527 -5.17 -13.70 9.63
N VAL A 528 -5.45 -13.71 8.33
CA VAL A 528 -5.95 -14.88 7.61
C VAL A 528 -5.02 -15.15 6.44
N THR A 529 -4.39 -16.32 6.39
CA THR A 529 -3.63 -16.75 5.21
C THR A 529 -4.43 -17.79 4.44
N GLY A 530 -4.37 -17.76 3.11
CA GLY A 530 -4.99 -18.79 2.29
C GLY A 530 -4.21 -20.10 2.28
N ASN A 531 -4.61 -21.02 1.41
CA ASN A 531 -3.96 -22.32 1.30
C ASN A 531 -2.59 -22.18 0.63
N ALA A 532 -1.59 -22.91 1.11
CA ALA A 532 -0.32 -23.13 0.41
C ALA A 532 -0.33 -24.55 -0.17
N SER A 533 0.03 -24.70 -1.44
CA SER A 533 0.26 -26.00 -2.09
C SER A 533 1.75 -26.39 -2.04
N ASP A 534 2.04 -27.64 -2.40
CA ASP A 534 3.37 -28.11 -2.81
C ASP A 534 4.55 -27.78 -1.86
N GLY A 535 4.35 -27.88 -0.54
CA GLY A 535 5.41 -27.68 0.46
C GLY A 535 5.78 -26.22 0.70
N LEU A 536 5.04 -25.27 0.13
CA LEU A 536 5.21 -23.85 0.42
C LEU A 536 4.78 -23.54 1.85
N ARG A 537 5.53 -22.64 2.48
CA ARG A 537 5.38 -22.28 3.88
C ARG A 537 4.68 -20.93 4.03
N ASN A 538 3.51 -20.93 4.67
CA ASN A 538 2.88 -19.70 5.14
C ASN A 538 3.56 -19.27 6.46
N THR A 539 4.06 -18.04 6.53
CA THR A 539 4.71 -17.52 7.74
C THR A 539 3.92 -16.34 8.28
N VAL A 540 3.56 -16.39 9.57
CA VAL A 540 2.99 -15.25 10.30
C VAL A 540 3.93 -14.95 11.47
N SER A 541 4.64 -13.82 11.43
CA SER A 541 5.57 -13.39 12.50
C SER A 541 5.11 -12.05 13.08
N LEU A 542 4.79 -12.03 14.38
CA LEU A 542 4.45 -10.84 15.14
C LEU A 542 5.59 -10.51 16.11
N GLY A 543 6.30 -9.41 15.86
CA GLY A 543 7.49 -9.00 16.59
C GLY A 543 7.37 -7.64 17.29
N GLY A 544 7.92 -7.46 18.49
CA GLY A 544 8.06 -6.12 19.07
C GLY A 544 8.27 -6.04 20.58
N ASN A 545 8.34 -4.82 21.13
CA ASN A 545 8.52 -4.66 22.59
C ASN A 545 7.18 -4.73 23.35
N PHE A 546 6.15 -4.02 22.89
CA PHE A 546 4.86 -3.99 23.60
C PHE A 546 3.69 -4.03 22.63
N VAL A 547 2.78 -4.99 22.82
CA VAL A 547 1.54 -5.12 22.05
C VAL A 547 0.33 -5.08 22.98
N SER A 548 -0.53 -4.09 22.79
CA SER A 548 -1.85 -3.96 23.40
C SER A 548 -2.91 -4.21 22.34
N VAL A 549 -3.81 -5.17 22.57
CA VAL A 549 -4.97 -5.45 21.73
C VAL A 549 -6.23 -5.32 22.57
N GLY A 550 -7.05 -4.32 22.28
CA GLY A 550 -8.29 -4.02 22.98
C GLY A 550 -9.39 -5.06 22.76
N GLY A 551 -9.32 -5.82 21.66
CA GLY A 551 -10.18 -6.95 21.32
C GLY A 551 -9.46 -8.30 21.32
N SER A 552 -9.77 -9.16 20.35
CA SER A 552 -9.14 -10.48 20.16
C SER A 552 -7.96 -10.44 19.18
N LEU A 553 -7.03 -11.39 19.32
CA LEU A 553 -5.98 -11.69 18.35
C LEU A 553 -6.31 -13.03 17.69
N ASN A 554 -6.66 -13.01 16.40
CA ASN A 554 -7.02 -14.20 15.64
C ASN A 554 -6.05 -14.40 14.47
N ILE A 555 -5.40 -15.55 14.43
CA ILE A 555 -4.55 -15.99 13.32
C ILE A 555 -5.19 -17.26 12.75
N THR A 556 -5.55 -17.25 11.47
CA THR A 556 -6.12 -18.40 10.77
C THR A 556 -5.27 -18.70 9.55
N ASN A 557 -4.52 -19.79 9.59
CA ASN A 557 -3.76 -20.28 8.46
C ASN A 557 -4.62 -21.25 7.65
N GLY A 558 -4.54 -21.16 6.31
CA GLY A 558 -5.12 -22.14 5.41
C GLY A 558 -4.45 -23.52 5.52
N ASN A 559 -4.79 -24.41 4.60
CA ASN A 559 -4.10 -25.70 4.45
C ASN A 559 -2.68 -25.50 3.90
N GLY A 560 -1.77 -26.44 4.16
CA GLY A 560 -0.36 -26.35 3.78
C GLY A 560 0.57 -26.21 4.98
N LEU A 561 1.88 -26.07 4.72
CA LEU A 561 2.88 -25.92 5.77
C LEU A 561 2.81 -24.50 6.32
N PHE A 562 2.82 -24.32 7.64
CA PHE A 562 2.86 -22.97 8.21
C PHE A 562 3.68 -22.87 9.49
N ASP A 563 4.26 -21.69 9.65
CA ASP A 563 4.93 -21.23 10.86
C ASP A 563 4.17 -20.01 11.38
N THR A 564 3.67 -20.10 12.61
CA THR A 564 3.13 -18.95 13.33
C THR A 564 4.01 -18.66 14.52
N GLU A 565 4.60 -17.46 14.52
CA GLU A 565 5.55 -17.00 15.52
C GLU A 565 5.05 -15.69 16.11
N ILE A 566 4.93 -15.66 17.44
CA ILE A 566 4.60 -14.46 18.22
C ILE A 566 5.78 -14.24 19.16
N ILE A 567 6.71 -13.36 18.78
CA ILE A 567 7.91 -13.05 19.56
C ILE A 567 7.90 -11.58 19.99
N MET A 568 7.59 -11.31 21.25
CA MET A 568 7.51 -9.94 21.75
C MET A 568 7.77 -9.86 23.25
N ASN A 569 8.24 -8.72 23.77
CA ASN A 569 8.49 -8.67 25.22
C ASN A 569 7.17 -8.78 26.01
N SER A 570 6.10 -8.13 25.56
CA SER A 570 4.79 -8.22 26.20
C SER A 570 3.63 -8.22 25.20
N LEU A 571 2.68 -9.15 25.40
CA LEU A 571 1.39 -9.20 24.73
C LEU A 571 0.24 -9.05 25.75
N ASN A 572 -0.60 -8.03 25.57
CA ASN A 572 -1.81 -7.81 26.36
C ASN A 572 -3.05 -7.77 25.46
N ALA A 573 -3.70 -8.91 25.27
CA ALA A 573 -4.97 -9.03 24.57
C ALA A 573 -6.14 -9.07 25.57
N LYS A 574 -7.05 -8.10 25.50
CA LYS A 574 -8.22 -8.09 26.39
C LYS A 574 -9.21 -9.20 26.05
N GLY A 575 -9.30 -9.58 24.77
CA GLY A 575 -10.13 -10.67 24.25
C GLY A 575 -9.39 -12.00 24.10
N ALA A 576 -9.97 -12.92 23.34
CA ALA A 576 -9.36 -14.22 23.07
C ALA A 576 -8.12 -14.11 22.17
N VAL A 577 -7.15 -14.99 22.37
CA VAL A 577 -6.05 -15.24 21.45
C VAL A 577 -6.31 -16.60 20.80
N THR A 578 -6.51 -16.63 19.48
CA THR A 578 -6.84 -17.85 18.74
C THR A 578 -5.90 -18.03 17.57
N ILE A 579 -5.22 -19.17 17.50
CA ILE A 579 -4.38 -19.59 16.38
C ILE A 579 -4.97 -20.87 15.80
N ASN A 580 -5.47 -20.80 14.57
CA ASN A 580 -6.05 -21.93 13.86
C ASN A 580 -5.18 -22.26 12.64
N GLY A 581 -4.58 -23.43 12.63
CA GLY A 581 -3.91 -24.00 11.47
C GLY A 581 -4.82 -24.93 10.67
N GLY A 582 -4.63 -24.94 9.35
CA GLY A 582 -5.23 -25.93 8.45
C GLY A 582 -4.64 -27.33 8.62
N SER A 583 -4.94 -28.21 7.68
CA SER A 583 -4.33 -29.54 7.59
C SER A 583 -3.10 -29.51 6.67
N VAL A 584 -2.09 -30.34 6.97
CA VAL A 584 -0.95 -30.60 6.07
C VAL A 584 -0.87 -32.07 5.74
N ALA A 585 -0.53 -32.38 4.50
CA ALA A 585 -0.22 -33.76 4.09
C ALA A 585 1.19 -34.17 4.50
N THR A 586 2.16 -33.24 4.49
CA THR A 586 3.58 -33.48 4.80
C THR A 586 4.24 -32.26 5.46
N GLY A 587 5.19 -32.49 6.38
CA GLY A 587 5.91 -31.44 7.10
C GLY A 587 5.34 -31.11 8.48
N ILE A 588 6.02 -30.19 9.19
CA ILE A 588 5.72 -29.81 10.57
C ILE A 588 5.13 -28.41 10.63
N ASN A 589 3.91 -28.29 11.15
CA ASN A 589 3.33 -27.02 11.54
C ASN A 589 3.94 -26.51 12.83
N SER A 590 4.50 -25.29 12.82
CA SER A 590 5.11 -24.70 14.00
C SER A 590 4.27 -23.56 14.56
N TYR A 591 4.00 -23.59 15.86
CA TYR A 591 3.38 -22.53 16.64
C TYR A 591 4.32 -22.14 17.77
N ALA A 592 4.87 -20.93 17.74
CA ALA A 592 5.77 -20.43 18.78
C ALA A 592 5.19 -19.15 19.40
N ILE A 593 5.00 -19.14 20.72
CA ILE A 593 4.66 -17.94 21.49
C ILE A 593 5.83 -17.67 22.45
N GLY A 594 6.77 -16.85 22.00
CA GLY A 594 7.94 -16.41 22.76
C GLY A 594 7.72 -15.02 23.34
N VAL A 595 7.11 -14.92 24.52
CA VAL A 595 6.81 -13.62 25.14
C VAL A 595 7.23 -13.53 26.59
N SER A 596 7.89 -12.44 27.01
CA SER A 596 8.28 -12.29 28.41
C SER A 596 7.04 -12.19 29.32
N SER A 597 5.97 -11.54 28.85
CA SER A 597 4.67 -11.57 29.51
C SER A 597 3.48 -11.68 28.55
N LEU A 598 2.57 -12.63 28.78
CA LEU A 598 1.27 -12.72 28.11
C LEU A 598 0.15 -12.39 29.11
N THR A 599 -0.74 -11.49 28.74
CA THR A 599 -2.08 -11.40 29.31
C THR A 599 -3.11 -11.58 28.21
N ALA A 600 -4.00 -12.56 28.36
CA ALA A 600 -5.03 -12.88 27.36
C ALA A 600 -6.38 -13.17 28.03
N GLY A 601 -7.48 -13.12 27.27
CA GLY A 601 -8.74 -13.77 27.61
C GLY A 601 -8.59 -15.30 27.60
N PRO A 602 -9.40 -16.05 26.83
CA PRO A 602 -9.07 -17.42 26.45
C PRO A 602 -7.90 -17.48 25.46
N LEU A 603 -7.09 -18.54 25.51
CA LEU A 603 -6.03 -18.83 24.55
C LEU A 603 -6.29 -20.20 23.91
N SER A 604 -6.37 -20.26 22.58
CA SER A 604 -6.61 -21.51 21.85
C SER A 604 -5.68 -21.69 20.66
N ILE A 605 -4.98 -22.82 20.58
CA ILE A 605 -4.19 -23.23 19.40
C ILE A 605 -4.81 -24.49 18.83
N THR A 606 -5.20 -24.49 17.55
CA THR A 606 -5.82 -25.64 16.88
C THR A 606 -5.06 -25.98 15.60
N SER A 607 -4.71 -27.25 15.39
CA SER A 607 -4.20 -27.79 14.13
C SER A 607 -5.12 -28.92 13.66
N LYS A 608 -5.50 -28.96 12.38
CA LYS A 608 -6.43 -30.00 11.86
C LYS A 608 -5.76 -31.32 11.49
N GLY A 609 -4.43 -31.36 11.33
CA GLY A 609 -3.66 -32.57 11.02
C GLY A 609 -2.24 -32.26 10.56
N GLY A 610 -1.45 -33.31 10.33
CA GLY A 610 -0.02 -33.24 10.05
C GLY A 610 0.82 -33.16 11.32
N ASP A 611 2.15 -33.25 11.18
CA ASP A 611 3.04 -33.09 12.33
C ASP A 611 2.93 -31.66 12.87
N THR A 612 2.99 -31.50 14.19
CA THR A 612 2.81 -30.22 14.88
C THR A 612 3.86 -30.02 15.95
N ARG A 613 4.34 -28.78 16.07
CA ARG A 613 5.15 -28.30 17.18
C ARG A 613 4.49 -27.06 17.75
N THR A 614 4.18 -27.08 19.03
CA THR A 614 3.71 -25.91 19.77
C THR A 614 4.68 -25.64 20.90
N ALA A 615 5.27 -24.44 20.92
CA ALA A 615 6.20 -24.00 21.94
C ALA A 615 5.71 -22.70 22.58
N PHE A 616 5.73 -22.66 23.91
CA PHE A 616 5.56 -21.44 24.68
C PHE A 616 6.84 -21.18 25.44
N GLU A 617 7.39 -19.99 25.28
CA GLU A 617 8.62 -19.56 25.93
C GLU A 617 8.36 -18.20 26.58
N GLY A 618 8.67 -18.04 27.87
CA GLY A 618 8.43 -16.76 28.54
C GLY A 618 8.48 -16.77 30.05
N ASN A 619 8.30 -15.60 30.66
CA ASN A 619 8.36 -15.49 32.12
C ASN A 619 6.96 -15.56 32.76
N ASN A 620 5.97 -14.84 32.24
CA ASN A 620 4.69 -14.68 32.91
C ASN A 620 3.49 -14.82 31.97
N PHE A 621 2.74 -15.91 32.11
CA PHE A 621 1.50 -16.13 31.35
C PHE A 621 0.27 -16.01 32.25
N LEU A 622 -0.59 -15.03 31.97
CA LEU A 622 -1.89 -14.81 32.60
C LEU A 622 -3.02 -14.93 31.56
N ILE A 623 -3.69 -16.07 31.56
CA ILE A 623 -4.82 -16.38 30.68
C ILE A 623 -6.09 -16.29 31.51
N ARG A 624 -6.89 -15.25 31.34
CA ARG A 624 -8.10 -15.02 32.15
C ARG A 624 -9.17 -16.08 31.91
N GLY A 625 -9.15 -16.72 30.73
CA GLY A 625 -10.04 -17.81 30.34
C GLY A 625 -9.36 -19.19 30.38
N ALA A 626 -9.79 -20.08 29.50
CA ALA A 626 -9.16 -21.39 29.30
C ALA A 626 -7.94 -21.30 28.38
N LEU A 627 -6.98 -22.19 28.60
CA LEU A 627 -5.90 -22.51 27.66
C LEU A 627 -6.23 -23.84 26.98
N THR A 628 -6.42 -23.84 25.66
CA THR A 628 -6.74 -25.06 24.90
C THR A 628 -5.76 -25.26 23.76
N ILE A 629 -5.10 -26.41 23.70
CA ILE A 629 -4.27 -26.83 22.58
C ILE A 629 -4.93 -28.06 21.98
N THR A 630 -5.28 -28.00 20.70
CA THR A 630 -5.90 -29.10 19.97
C THR A 630 -5.06 -29.41 18.73
N HIS A 631 -4.59 -30.63 18.59
CA HIS A 631 -3.85 -31.08 17.42
C HIS A 631 -4.54 -32.29 16.80
N GLY A 632 -4.63 -32.32 15.47
CA GLY A 632 -5.19 -33.43 14.71
C GLY A 632 -4.26 -34.63 14.66
N GLU A 633 -4.31 -35.39 13.57
CA GLU A 633 -3.45 -36.56 13.36
C GLU A 633 -1.99 -36.16 13.06
N GLY A 634 -1.01 -37.01 13.37
CA GLY A 634 0.43 -36.81 13.11
C GLY A 634 1.31 -36.94 14.36
N THR A 635 2.56 -36.51 14.28
CA THR A 635 3.47 -36.37 15.43
C THR A 635 3.24 -35.02 16.11
N LYS A 636 3.07 -34.95 17.43
CA LYS A 636 2.81 -33.68 18.14
C LYS A 636 3.84 -33.43 19.22
N ASN A 637 4.47 -32.27 19.16
CA ASN A 637 5.41 -31.80 20.18
C ASN A 637 4.82 -30.57 20.86
N VAL A 638 4.41 -30.68 22.12
CA VAL A 638 3.94 -29.55 22.93
C VAL A 638 4.97 -29.27 24.00
N SER A 639 5.58 -28.08 23.97
CA SER A 639 6.55 -27.60 24.94
C SER A 639 6.02 -26.35 25.63
N LEU A 640 5.94 -26.38 26.95
CA LEU A 640 5.61 -25.21 27.76
C LEU A 640 6.79 -24.91 28.66
N ASP A 641 7.64 -23.96 28.28
CA ASP A 641 8.80 -23.48 29.05
C ASP A 641 8.50 -22.06 29.55
N VAL A 642 7.82 -21.98 30.69
CA VAL A 642 7.31 -20.70 31.21
C VAL A 642 7.61 -20.51 32.69
N GLY A 643 7.99 -19.29 33.10
CA GLY A 643 8.29 -19.00 34.50
C GLY A 643 7.07 -19.13 35.44
N THR A 644 5.94 -18.53 35.06
CA THR A 644 4.63 -18.66 35.72
C THR A 644 3.54 -18.91 34.67
N LEU A 645 2.61 -19.80 34.97
CA LEU A 645 1.37 -19.97 34.22
C LEU A 645 0.18 -19.79 35.15
N ARG A 646 -0.75 -18.90 34.78
CA ARG A 646 -2.03 -18.69 35.46
C ARG A 646 -3.15 -18.77 34.45
N THR A 647 -4.09 -19.69 34.63
CA THR A 647 -5.31 -19.79 33.82
C THR A 647 -6.54 -19.64 34.69
N GLY A 648 -7.52 -18.83 34.27
CA GLY A 648 -8.79 -18.67 34.99
C GLY A 648 -9.77 -19.82 34.73
N GLY A 649 -9.64 -20.48 33.57
CA GLY A 649 -10.43 -21.63 33.15
C GLY A 649 -9.66 -22.95 33.17
N ASN A 650 -10.06 -23.89 32.31
CA ASN A 650 -9.36 -25.16 32.15
C ASN A 650 -8.05 -24.97 31.38
N PHE A 651 -7.09 -25.85 31.63
CA PHE A 651 -5.97 -26.10 30.71
C PHE A 651 -6.23 -27.44 30.03
N ALA A 652 -6.49 -27.44 28.72
CA ALA A 652 -6.80 -28.64 27.94
C ALA A 652 -5.78 -28.87 26.81
N LEU A 653 -5.32 -30.11 26.70
CA LEU A 653 -4.49 -30.65 25.63
C LEU A 653 -5.28 -31.78 24.96
N ASN A 654 -5.72 -31.58 23.71
CA ASN A 654 -6.45 -32.57 22.92
C ASN A 654 -5.59 -33.00 21.74
N LEU A 655 -4.95 -34.16 21.84
CA LEU A 655 -3.98 -34.67 20.88
C LEU A 655 -4.63 -35.82 20.09
N GLY A 656 -4.77 -35.64 18.77
CA GLY A 656 -5.34 -36.64 17.86
C GLY A 656 -4.46 -37.89 17.69
N LYS A 657 -4.73 -38.71 16.67
CA LYS A 657 -4.00 -39.97 16.41
C LYS A 657 -2.55 -39.75 15.95
N GLY A 658 -1.62 -40.63 16.28
CA GLY A 658 -0.17 -40.53 16.04
C GLY A 658 0.62 -40.18 17.31
N GLN A 659 1.95 -40.28 17.26
CA GLN A 659 2.82 -40.10 18.43
C GLN A 659 2.73 -38.68 19.01
N SER A 660 2.76 -38.56 20.33
CA SER A 660 2.80 -37.26 20.99
C SER A 660 3.91 -37.18 22.04
N THR A 661 4.66 -36.09 22.03
CA THR A 661 5.59 -35.73 23.11
C THR A 661 5.14 -34.42 23.70
N THR A 662 4.75 -34.45 24.97
CA THR A 662 4.34 -33.27 25.73
C THR A 662 5.30 -33.06 26.88
N ALA A 663 5.99 -31.92 26.89
CA ALA A 663 6.84 -31.48 27.98
C ALA A 663 6.29 -30.17 28.54
N ILE A 664 5.92 -30.19 29.83
CA ILE A 664 5.48 -29.01 30.58
C ILE A 664 6.53 -28.76 31.66
N GLU A 665 7.42 -27.81 31.39
CA GLU A 665 8.46 -27.36 32.31
C GLU A 665 8.10 -25.94 32.78
N ILE A 666 7.59 -25.83 34.00
CA ILE A 666 7.24 -24.52 34.55
C ILE A 666 8.28 -24.18 35.61
N GLY A 667 8.93 -23.03 35.42
CA GLY A 667 9.92 -22.53 36.37
C GLY A 667 9.34 -22.28 37.76
N PHE A 668 10.19 -21.77 38.65
CA PHE A 668 9.89 -21.56 40.08
C PHE A 668 8.68 -20.68 40.41
N GLY A 669 8.04 -20.05 39.43
CA GLY A 669 6.85 -19.24 39.64
C GLY A 669 5.54 -20.04 39.73
N GLY A 670 5.55 -21.29 39.24
CA GLY A 670 4.46 -22.25 39.41
C GLY A 670 3.26 -22.12 38.47
N MET A 671 2.48 -23.20 38.41
CA MET A 671 1.27 -23.38 37.62
C MET A 671 0.02 -23.16 38.46
N ASN A 672 -0.85 -22.23 38.08
CA ASN A 672 -2.14 -22.00 38.76
C ASN A 672 -3.28 -22.13 37.75
N VAL A 673 -4.04 -23.20 37.82
CA VAL A 673 -5.19 -23.48 36.95
C VAL A 673 -6.48 -23.35 37.78
N GLY A 674 -7.30 -22.36 37.45
CA GLY A 674 -8.60 -22.12 38.10
C GLY A 674 -9.63 -23.21 37.79
N GLY A 675 -9.50 -23.88 36.64
CA GLY A 675 -10.31 -25.02 36.22
C GLY A 675 -9.65 -26.37 36.47
N ALA A 676 -9.88 -27.29 35.53
CA ALA A 676 -9.21 -28.60 35.48
C ALA A 676 -8.05 -28.58 34.48
N PHE A 677 -7.06 -29.44 34.70
CA PHE A 677 -6.10 -29.83 33.68
C PHE A 677 -6.62 -31.09 32.96
N LEU A 678 -6.70 -31.06 31.64
CA LEU A 678 -7.26 -32.14 30.82
C LEU A 678 -6.25 -32.51 29.73
N LEU A 679 -5.74 -33.75 29.75
CA LEU A 679 -5.02 -34.33 28.63
C LEU A 679 -5.89 -35.42 28.01
N ASN A 680 -6.22 -35.27 26.74
CA ASN A 680 -6.88 -36.29 25.92
C ASN A 680 -5.95 -36.62 24.76
N ALA A 681 -5.13 -37.67 24.89
CA ALA A 681 -4.35 -38.22 23.80
C ALA A 681 -5.09 -39.44 23.22
N LEU A 682 -5.27 -39.49 21.90
CA LEU A 682 -5.95 -40.61 21.23
C LEU A 682 -4.98 -41.78 21.01
N GLU A 683 -4.88 -42.31 19.79
CA GLU A 683 -3.98 -43.42 19.47
C GLU A 683 -2.56 -42.90 19.23
N GLY A 684 -1.52 -43.49 19.82
CA GLY A 684 -0.12 -43.09 19.65
C GLY A 684 0.79 -43.60 20.77
N ASN A 685 2.11 -43.61 20.52
CA ASN A 685 3.05 -43.68 21.62
C ASN A 685 3.18 -42.27 22.20
N ASP A 686 2.73 -42.09 23.44
CA ASP A 686 2.60 -40.78 24.05
C ASP A 686 3.56 -40.64 25.25
N THR A 687 4.40 -39.61 25.22
CA THR A 687 5.24 -39.20 26.35
C THR A 687 4.70 -37.92 26.97
N PHE A 688 4.50 -37.91 28.28
CA PHE A 688 4.06 -36.74 29.04
C PHE A 688 5.01 -36.48 30.21
N GLY A 689 5.64 -35.31 30.26
CA GLY A 689 6.43 -34.86 31.40
C GLY A 689 5.87 -33.56 31.96
N MET A 690 5.66 -33.52 33.28
CA MET A 690 5.31 -32.27 33.98
C MET A 690 6.23 -32.06 35.18
N LEU A 691 7.00 -30.98 35.12
CA LEU A 691 7.89 -30.49 36.18
C LEU A 691 7.37 -29.10 36.59
N SER A 692 6.56 -29.06 37.65
CA SER A 692 5.94 -27.80 38.09
C SER A 692 5.49 -27.84 39.55
N GLU A 693 5.53 -26.70 40.21
CA GLU A 693 4.84 -26.47 41.48
C GLU A 693 3.54 -25.69 41.24
N GLY A 694 2.58 -25.72 42.17
CA GLY A 694 1.41 -24.83 42.09
C GLY A 694 0.08 -25.48 42.45
N ASN A 695 -1.02 -25.01 41.84
CA ASN A 695 -2.39 -25.38 42.21
C ASN A 695 -3.31 -25.57 40.99
N ILE A 696 -3.97 -26.73 40.90
CA ILE A 696 -4.99 -27.06 39.89
C ILE A 696 -6.30 -27.33 40.61
N SER A 697 -7.21 -26.35 40.56
CA SER A 697 -8.35 -26.24 41.49
C SER A 697 -9.36 -27.38 41.37
N LYS A 698 -9.70 -27.82 40.14
CA LYS A 698 -10.68 -28.89 39.90
C LYS A 698 -10.06 -30.28 39.70
N GLY A 699 -8.74 -30.37 39.62
CA GLY A 699 -8.00 -31.62 39.41
C GLY A 699 -7.43 -31.82 38.00
N MET A 700 -6.74 -32.94 37.84
CA MET A 700 -6.14 -33.39 36.58
C MET A 700 -6.88 -34.62 36.06
N THR A 701 -7.11 -34.66 34.74
CA THR A 701 -7.63 -35.82 34.04
C THR A 701 -6.73 -36.15 32.86
N PHE A 702 -6.22 -37.36 32.82
CA PHE A 702 -5.43 -37.92 31.73
C PHE A 702 -6.24 -39.05 31.07
N LYS A 703 -6.45 -38.95 29.77
CA LYS A 703 -7.06 -39.99 28.95
C LYS A 703 -6.13 -40.31 27.81
N PHE A 704 -5.67 -41.56 27.77
CA PHE A 704 -4.83 -42.10 26.71
C PHE A 704 -5.62 -43.14 25.91
N GLY A 705 -5.53 -43.07 24.57
CA GLY A 705 -6.08 -44.07 23.65
C GLY A 705 -5.08 -45.20 23.41
N ALA A 706 -5.05 -45.75 22.20
CA ALA A 706 -4.24 -46.93 21.90
C ALA A 706 -2.77 -46.63 21.64
N GLY A 707 -1.87 -47.30 22.37
CA GLY A 707 -0.42 -47.19 22.22
C GLY A 707 0.29 -47.20 23.56
N SER A 708 1.61 -47.20 23.56
CA SER A 708 2.37 -47.17 24.82
C SER A 708 2.39 -45.75 25.39
N VAL A 709 2.30 -45.64 26.71
CA VAL A 709 2.28 -44.36 27.41
C VAL A 709 3.44 -44.31 28.41
N ASP A 710 4.22 -43.22 28.36
CA ASP A 710 5.23 -42.89 29.36
C ASP A 710 4.91 -41.51 29.96
N ALA A 711 4.38 -41.49 31.17
CA ALA A 711 3.89 -40.27 31.80
C ALA A 711 4.51 -40.06 33.18
N THR A 712 5.28 -38.98 33.31
CA THR A 712 5.92 -38.53 34.53
C THR A 712 5.26 -37.24 35.04
N LEU A 713 4.73 -37.30 36.26
CA LEU A 713 4.20 -36.18 37.03
C LEU A 713 5.09 -35.94 38.25
N GLN A 714 5.98 -34.96 38.18
CA GLN A 714 6.92 -34.65 39.26
C GLN A 714 6.79 -33.19 39.70
N ALA A 715 6.58 -32.99 41.00
CA ALA A 715 6.45 -31.68 41.61
C ALA A 715 7.14 -31.66 42.97
N GLN A 716 7.50 -30.47 43.48
CA GLN A 716 7.82 -30.33 44.91
C GLN A 716 6.54 -30.08 45.71
N GLU A 717 5.61 -29.27 45.19
CA GLU A 717 4.35 -28.90 45.87
C GLU A 717 3.19 -28.64 44.88
N LEU A 718 2.79 -29.63 44.09
CA LEU A 718 1.61 -29.49 43.23
C LEU A 718 0.32 -29.90 43.97
N MET A 719 -0.60 -28.96 44.15
CA MET A 719 -1.91 -29.18 44.75
C MET A 719 -2.98 -29.45 43.70
N LEU A 720 -3.68 -30.58 43.81
CA LEU A 720 -4.72 -31.02 42.86
C LEU A 720 -6.08 -31.13 43.54
N GLY A 721 -7.14 -30.73 42.83
CA GLY A 721 -8.52 -31.03 43.20
C GLY A 721 -8.83 -32.53 43.18
N SER A 722 -8.40 -33.25 42.14
CA SER A 722 -8.49 -34.71 41.98
C SER A 722 -7.40 -35.17 41.00
N LEU A 723 -7.09 -36.46 40.94
CA LEU A 723 -6.23 -37.04 39.91
C LEU A 723 -6.94 -38.24 39.27
N ASN A 724 -7.29 -38.11 37.99
CA ASN A 724 -7.95 -39.17 37.22
C ASN A 724 -7.06 -39.56 36.04
N ILE A 725 -6.61 -40.80 35.98
CA ILE A 725 -5.82 -41.34 34.88
C ILE A 725 -6.60 -42.52 34.30
N THR A 726 -6.73 -42.56 32.98
CA THR A 726 -7.39 -43.67 32.27
C THR A 726 -6.63 -43.98 31.00
N HIS A 727 -6.11 -45.20 30.93
CA HIS A 727 -5.64 -45.83 29.71
C HIS A 727 -6.55 -47.03 29.44
N THR A 728 -6.97 -47.29 28.19
CA THR A 728 -8.00 -48.33 27.93
C THR A 728 -7.56 -49.41 26.95
N THR A 729 -6.25 -49.58 26.72
CA THR A 729 -5.75 -50.37 25.57
C THR A 729 -4.78 -51.46 25.99
N GLU A 730 -4.38 -52.35 25.08
CA GLU A 730 -3.59 -53.55 25.38
C GLU A 730 -2.06 -53.29 25.49
N GLN A 731 -1.63 -52.04 25.60
CA GLN A 731 -0.21 -51.66 25.57
C GLN A 731 0.25 -51.16 26.93
N ASN A 732 1.51 -51.46 27.27
CA ASN A 732 2.10 -51.12 28.54
C ASN A 732 2.06 -49.63 28.87
N THR A 733 1.90 -49.34 30.15
CA THR A 733 1.90 -47.98 30.69
C THR A 733 2.93 -47.76 31.76
N ASN A 734 3.71 -46.70 31.66
CA ASN A 734 4.59 -46.23 32.73
C ASN A 734 4.04 -44.94 33.31
N PHE A 735 3.71 -44.94 34.60
CA PHE A 735 3.25 -43.76 35.33
C PHE A 735 4.12 -43.49 36.55
N GLU A 736 4.75 -42.32 36.59
CA GLU A 736 5.44 -41.84 37.78
C GLU A 736 4.72 -40.62 38.39
N ILE A 737 4.39 -40.66 39.68
CA ILE A 737 3.78 -39.56 40.43
C ILE A 737 4.68 -39.24 41.64
N SER A 738 5.22 -38.04 41.70
CA SER A 738 6.15 -37.63 42.75
C SER A 738 5.84 -36.24 43.31
N GLY A 739 5.76 -36.12 44.64
CA GLY A 739 5.61 -34.83 45.33
C GLY A 739 4.30 -34.08 45.07
N VAL A 740 3.21 -34.83 44.88
CA VAL A 740 1.89 -34.26 44.59
C VAL A 740 0.99 -34.32 45.82
N ARG A 741 0.16 -33.28 46.03
CA ARG A 741 -0.89 -33.25 47.04
C ARG A 741 -2.27 -33.24 46.39
N VAL A 742 -3.05 -34.31 46.55
CA VAL A 742 -4.39 -34.43 45.97
C VAL A 742 -5.48 -34.32 47.04
N ASN A 743 -6.38 -33.36 46.90
CA ASN A 743 -7.39 -33.05 47.91
C ASN A 743 -8.68 -33.89 47.79
N GLY A 744 -9.11 -34.19 46.57
CA GLY A 744 -10.32 -34.96 46.26
C GLY A 744 -10.02 -36.40 45.89
N ALA A 745 -11.08 -37.14 45.53
CA ALA A 745 -10.98 -38.54 45.15
C ALA A 745 -10.21 -38.70 43.84
N SER A 746 -9.39 -39.75 43.75
CA SER A 746 -8.51 -40.02 42.63
C SER A 746 -8.67 -41.44 42.13
N THR A 747 -8.61 -41.61 40.82
CA THR A 747 -8.67 -42.92 40.16
C THR A 747 -7.52 -43.03 39.18
N ILE A 748 -6.75 -44.11 39.26
CA ILE A 748 -5.76 -44.50 38.25
C ILE A 748 -6.29 -45.80 37.66
N THR A 749 -6.64 -45.77 36.38
CA THR A 749 -7.05 -46.95 35.62
C THR A 749 -5.97 -47.22 34.59
N GLY A 750 -5.26 -48.32 34.82
CA GLY A 750 -4.26 -48.86 33.92
C GLY A 750 -4.87 -49.41 32.63
N SER A 751 -3.97 -49.85 31.76
CA SER A 751 -4.27 -50.42 30.46
C SER A 751 -4.78 -51.86 30.61
N LYS A 752 -4.67 -52.70 29.59
CA LYS A 752 -4.77 -54.17 29.67
C LYS A 752 -3.42 -54.84 29.41
N GLY A 753 -2.40 -54.06 29.08
CA GLY A 753 -1.01 -54.52 29.01
C GLY A 753 -0.32 -54.28 30.35
N GLY A 754 0.92 -54.74 30.49
CA GLY A 754 1.63 -54.60 31.77
C GLY A 754 1.91 -53.15 32.12
N ASP A 755 1.44 -52.73 33.30
CA ASP A 755 1.53 -51.35 33.77
C ASP A 755 2.53 -51.19 34.92
N ASP A 756 3.45 -50.23 34.80
CA ASP A 756 4.38 -49.83 35.85
C ASP A 756 3.93 -48.49 36.46
N VAL A 757 3.38 -48.52 37.68
CA VAL A 757 2.92 -47.35 38.43
C VAL A 757 3.80 -47.10 39.64
N LEU A 758 4.53 -45.99 39.64
CA LEU A 758 5.36 -45.51 40.76
C LEU A 758 4.74 -44.26 41.39
N ILE A 759 4.41 -44.31 42.67
CA ILE A 759 3.94 -43.16 43.46
C ILE A 759 4.91 -42.91 44.60
N LYS A 760 5.50 -41.72 44.67
CA LYS A 760 6.45 -41.37 45.73
C LYS A 760 6.22 -39.99 46.34
N SER A 761 6.58 -39.84 47.62
CA SER A 761 6.58 -38.55 48.33
C SER A 761 5.29 -37.72 48.19
N SER A 762 4.14 -38.37 48.03
CA SER A 762 2.87 -37.72 47.69
C SER A 762 1.85 -37.81 48.82
N THR A 763 0.89 -36.88 48.85
CA THR A 763 -0.19 -36.84 49.85
C THR A 763 -1.56 -36.93 49.17
N PHE A 764 -2.37 -37.93 49.52
CA PHE A 764 -3.74 -38.09 49.05
C PHE A 764 -4.71 -37.90 50.21
N ARG A 765 -5.51 -36.83 50.15
CA ARG A 765 -6.53 -36.53 51.17
C ARG A 765 -7.90 -37.12 50.84
N GLY A 766 -8.22 -37.27 49.56
CA GLY A 766 -9.39 -38.02 49.10
C GLY A 766 -9.10 -39.51 48.98
N ALA A 767 -10.13 -40.30 48.66
CA ALA A 767 -9.98 -41.72 48.41
C ALA A 767 -9.13 -41.96 47.15
N LEU A 768 -8.26 -42.97 47.18
CA LEU A 768 -7.45 -43.38 46.04
C LEU A 768 -7.90 -44.76 45.56
N LYS A 769 -8.25 -44.87 44.28
CA LYS A 769 -8.48 -46.15 43.59
C LYS A 769 -7.42 -46.34 42.51
N ILE A 770 -6.73 -47.48 42.52
CA ILE A 770 -5.85 -47.94 41.45
C ILE A 770 -6.43 -49.24 40.89
N ASP A 771 -6.52 -49.37 39.57
CA ASP A 771 -7.21 -50.44 38.85
C ASP A 771 -6.43 -50.77 37.56
N LEU A 772 -5.51 -51.74 37.61
CA LEU A 772 -4.49 -52.00 36.58
C LEU A 772 -4.90 -53.04 35.51
N LYS A 773 -5.99 -53.77 35.75
CA LYS A 773 -6.73 -54.65 34.81
C LYS A 773 -6.11 -56.01 34.50
N GLU A 774 -5.35 -56.15 33.43
CA GLU A 774 -4.95 -57.42 32.80
C GLU A 774 -3.43 -57.35 32.54
N GLU A 775 -2.78 -58.51 32.39
CA GLU A 775 -1.33 -58.69 32.25
C GLU A 775 -0.53 -58.40 33.54
N ALA A 776 0.78 -58.62 33.50
CA ALA A 776 1.64 -58.49 34.67
C ALA A 776 1.95 -57.02 34.97
N ASP A 777 1.47 -56.53 36.10
CA ASP A 777 1.61 -55.14 36.54
C ASP A 777 2.64 -54.94 37.66
N THR A 778 3.27 -53.77 37.73
CA THR A 778 4.06 -53.32 38.88
C THR A 778 3.45 -52.07 39.51
N LEU A 779 3.07 -52.14 40.78
CA LEU A 779 2.70 -50.98 41.58
C LEU A 779 3.73 -50.75 42.69
N GLU A 780 4.38 -49.59 42.69
CA GLU A 780 5.33 -49.19 43.72
C GLU A 780 4.90 -47.88 44.41
N MET A 781 4.81 -47.90 45.74
CA MET A 781 4.37 -46.77 46.55
C MET A 781 5.37 -46.50 47.68
N ASN A 782 6.07 -45.35 47.67
CA ASN A 782 7.11 -45.03 48.65
C ASN A 782 6.98 -43.61 49.28
N GLY A 783 6.97 -43.51 50.61
CA GLY A 783 6.97 -42.22 51.32
C GLY A 783 5.73 -41.36 51.12
N ASN A 784 4.57 -41.99 51.00
CA ASN A 784 3.31 -41.31 50.75
C ASN A 784 2.43 -41.19 52.00
N THR A 785 1.52 -40.21 52.01
CA THR A 785 0.52 -40.05 53.07
C THR A 785 -0.90 -40.15 52.50
N TYR A 786 -1.70 -41.09 52.99
CA TYR A 786 -3.09 -41.34 52.58
C TYR A 786 -4.03 -41.08 53.75
N LEU A 787 -4.89 -40.07 53.64
CA LEU A 787 -5.82 -39.69 54.71
C LEU A 787 -7.20 -40.34 54.58
N ASN A 788 -7.47 -41.00 53.45
CA ASN A 788 -8.74 -41.67 53.15
C ASN A 788 -8.51 -43.09 52.62
N ALA A 789 -9.60 -43.79 52.27
CA ALA A 789 -9.56 -45.17 51.81
C ALA A 789 -8.66 -45.33 50.57
N VAL A 790 -7.89 -46.41 50.54
CA VAL A 790 -7.02 -46.79 49.42
C VAL A 790 -7.46 -48.15 48.91
N ASN A 791 -7.80 -48.24 47.64
CA ASN A 791 -8.17 -49.49 46.95
C ASN A 791 -7.19 -49.73 45.81
N LEU A 792 -6.41 -50.81 45.91
CA LEU A 792 -5.46 -51.25 44.90
C LEU A 792 -6.02 -52.53 44.28
N LEU A 793 -6.33 -52.50 42.99
CA LEU A 793 -6.85 -53.64 42.22
C LEU A 793 -5.86 -53.86 41.08
N THR A 794 -5.09 -54.95 41.09
CA THR A 794 -4.13 -55.23 40.01
C THR A 794 -4.85 -55.93 38.87
N GLY A 795 -5.47 -57.08 39.12
CA GLY A 795 -6.39 -57.72 38.19
C GLY A 795 -5.89 -59.09 37.74
N ALA A 796 -5.92 -59.42 36.46
CA ALA A 796 -5.44 -60.74 35.99
C ALA A 796 -4.01 -60.64 35.46
N GLY A 797 -3.06 -61.34 36.08
CA GLY A 797 -1.67 -61.31 35.65
C GLY A 797 -0.71 -61.60 36.79
N ALA A 798 0.59 -61.71 36.49
CA ALA A 798 1.60 -61.95 37.50
C ALA A 798 2.05 -60.63 38.14
N ASP A 799 1.22 -60.06 39.00
CA ASP A 799 1.38 -58.68 39.46
C ASP A 799 2.36 -58.55 40.63
N THR A 800 2.98 -57.38 40.74
CA THR A 800 3.93 -57.02 41.79
C THR A 800 3.51 -55.73 42.50
N VAL A 801 3.11 -55.84 43.76
CA VAL A 801 2.80 -54.69 44.61
C VAL A 801 3.91 -54.48 45.64
N LYS A 802 4.50 -53.27 45.65
CA LYS A 802 5.60 -52.84 46.50
C LYS A 802 5.19 -51.63 47.34
N LEU A 803 5.08 -51.82 48.65
CA LEU A 803 4.76 -50.75 49.61
C LEU A 803 5.98 -50.45 50.47
N ALA A 804 6.62 -49.32 50.20
CA ALA A 804 7.82 -48.82 50.86
C ALA A 804 9.01 -49.80 50.81
N VAL A 805 9.58 -49.96 49.60
CA VAL A 805 10.72 -50.88 49.34
C VAL A 805 11.97 -50.15 48.80
N SER A 806 11.94 -48.82 48.74
CA SER A 806 13.02 -47.96 48.21
C SER A 806 14.11 -47.63 49.25
N ALA A 807 15.29 -47.19 48.79
CA ALA A 807 16.50 -46.89 49.55
C ALA A 807 16.37 -45.95 50.78
N ALA A 808 17.32 -46.08 51.72
CA ALA A 808 17.94 -45.16 52.70
C ALA A 808 17.05 -44.16 53.46
N SER A 809 16.40 -43.36 52.65
CA SER A 809 15.99 -42.01 52.97
C SER A 809 14.55 -41.74 52.54
N THR A 810 13.85 -42.76 52.07
CA THR A 810 12.45 -42.60 51.65
C THR A 810 11.57 -42.61 52.90
N PRO A 811 10.71 -41.59 53.12
CA PRO A 811 9.80 -41.59 54.25
C PRO A 811 8.91 -42.84 54.31
N ALA A 812 8.32 -43.11 55.49
CA ALA A 812 7.32 -44.16 55.61
C ALA A 812 6.05 -43.81 54.81
N ASN A 813 5.36 -44.81 54.26
CA ASN A 813 3.97 -44.63 53.88
C ASN A 813 3.09 -44.55 55.14
N SER A 814 2.09 -43.68 55.14
CA SER A 814 1.09 -43.57 56.21
C SER A 814 -0.31 -43.70 55.65
N PHE A 815 -1.10 -44.64 56.18
CA PHE A 815 -2.46 -44.93 55.78
C PHE A 815 -3.42 -44.69 56.95
N SER A 816 -4.19 -43.61 56.89
CA SER A 816 -5.08 -43.20 57.99
C SER A 816 -6.42 -43.94 58.03
N ARG A 817 -6.83 -44.56 56.92
CA ARG A 817 -8.12 -45.25 56.74
C ARG A 817 -7.92 -46.64 56.13
N SER A 818 -9.02 -47.30 55.79
CA SER A 818 -9.02 -48.67 55.28
C SER A 818 -8.17 -48.81 54.01
N VAL A 819 -7.38 -49.87 53.95
CA VAL A 819 -6.59 -50.25 52.77
C VAL A 819 -7.09 -51.59 52.26
N LEU A 820 -7.46 -51.64 50.98
CA LEU A 820 -7.76 -52.86 50.24
C LEU A 820 -6.68 -53.08 49.18
N VAL A 821 -6.06 -54.25 49.19
CA VAL A 821 -5.18 -54.74 48.12
C VAL A 821 -5.81 -56.00 47.56
N ASP A 822 -6.25 -55.95 46.31
CA ASP A 822 -6.75 -57.10 45.56
C ASP A 822 -5.77 -57.39 44.42
N LEU A 823 -5.03 -58.49 44.58
CA LEU A 823 -4.02 -58.93 43.64
C LEU A 823 -4.62 -59.70 42.47
N GLY A 824 -5.92 -59.98 42.50
CA GLY A 824 -6.65 -60.66 41.43
C GLY A 824 -6.12 -62.05 41.06
N ALA A 825 -6.17 -62.43 39.79
CA ALA A 825 -5.86 -63.79 39.34
C ALA A 825 -4.35 -64.05 39.28
N ASP A 826 -3.96 -65.31 39.03
CA ASP A 826 -2.57 -65.73 38.80
C ASP A 826 -1.58 -65.54 39.98
N ASP A 827 -0.31 -65.90 39.74
CA ASP A 827 0.73 -65.91 40.77
C ASP A 827 1.32 -64.50 40.94
N ASN A 828 1.14 -63.94 42.13
CA ASN A 828 1.41 -62.55 42.44
C ASN A 828 2.58 -62.37 43.43
N THR A 829 3.14 -61.17 43.48
CA THR A 829 4.20 -60.78 44.43
C THR A 829 3.77 -59.57 45.26
N LEU A 830 3.75 -59.73 46.58
CA LEU A 830 3.50 -58.65 47.53
C LEU A 830 4.75 -58.38 48.39
N LYS A 831 5.23 -57.15 48.34
CA LYS A 831 6.41 -56.68 49.08
C LYS A 831 6.03 -55.49 49.96
N MET A 832 6.18 -55.60 51.28
CA MET A 832 5.77 -54.53 52.21
C MET A 832 6.81 -54.26 53.29
N GLY A 833 7.37 -53.05 53.31
CA GLY A 833 8.26 -52.57 54.37
C GLY A 833 9.61 -53.28 54.39
N ILE A 834 10.10 -53.73 53.24
CA ILE A 834 11.34 -54.49 53.12
C ILE A 834 12.49 -53.48 53.10
N TYR A 835 13.25 -53.45 54.19
CA TYR A 835 14.39 -52.55 54.32
C TYR A 835 15.42 -53.10 55.29
N THR A 836 16.66 -52.66 55.14
CA THR A 836 17.82 -53.12 55.91
C THR A 836 18.02 -52.35 57.23
N ASP A 837 17.36 -51.21 57.39
CA ASP A 837 17.28 -50.48 58.66
C ASP A 837 15.99 -50.79 59.43
N SER A 838 16.06 -50.72 60.75
CA SER A 838 14.99 -51.15 61.66
C SER A 838 13.83 -50.16 61.79
N SER A 839 13.69 -49.17 60.91
CA SER A 839 12.63 -48.15 61.01
C SER A 839 11.30 -48.70 60.49
N PRO A 840 10.14 -48.35 61.07
CA PRO A 840 8.84 -48.69 60.51
C PRO A 840 8.57 -47.87 59.24
N ILE A 841 8.11 -48.54 58.18
CA ILE A 841 8.12 -47.98 56.81
C ILE A 841 6.73 -47.96 56.17
N ASN A 842 5.79 -48.74 56.71
CA ASN A 842 4.37 -48.53 56.47
C ASN A 842 3.62 -48.43 57.81
N LEU A 843 2.80 -47.39 57.94
CA LEU A 843 1.99 -47.10 59.13
C LEU A 843 0.51 -47.24 58.77
N PHE A 844 -0.17 -48.24 59.33
CA PHE A 844 -1.58 -48.52 59.07
C PHE A 844 -2.44 -48.22 60.29
N HIS A 845 -3.23 -47.15 60.22
CA HIS A 845 -4.07 -46.68 61.33
C HIS A 845 -5.49 -47.28 61.33
N ASN A 846 -5.82 -48.14 60.37
CA ASN A 846 -7.14 -48.76 60.24
C ASN A 846 -7.02 -50.18 59.66
N THR A 847 -8.15 -50.76 59.26
CA THR A 847 -8.23 -52.10 58.68
C THR A 847 -7.45 -52.20 57.37
N VAL A 848 -6.69 -53.29 57.25
CA VAL A 848 -5.97 -53.65 56.03
C VAL A 848 -6.50 -55.00 55.58
N LYS A 849 -6.97 -55.08 54.33
CA LYS A 849 -7.46 -56.32 53.71
C LYS A 849 -6.66 -56.59 52.44
N ILE A 850 -6.07 -57.78 52.36
CA ILE A 850 -5.23 -58.22 51.25
C ILE A 850 -5.83 -59.51 50.70
N ILE A 851 -6.14 -59.53 49.40
CA ILE A 851 -6.77 -60.64 48.69
C ILE A 851 -5.79 -61.13 47.62
N SER A 852 -5.43 -62.42 47.64
CA SER A 852 -4.49 -63.03 46.66
C SER A 852 -5.16 -63.48 45.35
N GLY A 853 -6.50 -63.43 45.30
CA GLY A 853 -7.36 -64.08 44.31
C GLY A 853 -7.06 -65.56 44.08
N THR A 854 -7.01 -66.01 42.81
CA THR A 854 -7.04 -67.46 42.45
C THR A 854 -5.69 -68.15 42.36
N GLY A 855 -4.58 -67.41 42.23
CA GLY A 855 -3.23 -67.98 42.21
C GLY A 855 -2.50 -67.92 43.55
N THR A 856 -1.20 -68.21 43.54
CA THR A 856 -0.35 -68.19 44.73
C THR A 856 0.35 -66.84 44.85
N THR A 857 0.12 -66.10 45.94
CA THR A 857 0.86 -64.85 46.20
C THR A 857 2.12 -65.13 47.01
N SER A 858 3.29 -64.85 46.44
CA SER A 858 4.55 -64.74 47.18
C SER A 858 4.55 -63.44 47.97
N ARG A 859 4.69 -63.50 49.30
CA ARG A 859 4.75 -62.30 50.14
C ARG A 859 6.07 -62.18 50.89
N GLU A 860 6.58 -60.96 50.96
CA GLU A 860 7.76 -60.58 51.71
C GLU A 860 7.40 -59.36 52.57
N LEU A 861 7.38 -59.56 53.89
CA LEU A 861 6.94 -58.55 54.87
C LEU A 861 8.12 -58.17 55.76
N GLY A 862 8.49 -56.90 55.78
CA GLY A 862 9.44 -56.32 56.73
C GLY A 862 8.74 -55.45 57.79
N SER A 863 9.30 -54.27 58.07
CA SER A 863 8.91 -53.38 59.16
C SER A 863 7.61 -52.61 58.86
N ASN A 864 6.48 -53.16 59.31
CA ASN A 864 5.14 -52.57 59.18
C ASN A 864 4.51 -52.39 60.58
N VAL A 865 3.75 -51.29 60.79
CA VAL A 865 3.05 -51.01 62.05
C VAL A 865 1.55 -50.95 61.82
N PHE A 866 0.80 -51.78 62.55
CA PHE A 866 -0.67 -51.83 62.51
C PHE A 866 -1.25 -51.37 63.85
N TYR A 867 -2.00 -50.27 63.87
CA TYR A 867 -2.50 -49.66 65.11
C TYR A 867 -3.86 -50.18 65.58
N HIS A 868 -4.63 -50.89 64.73
CA HIS A 868 -6.00 -51.30 65.06
C HIS A 868 -6.19 -52.82 65.11
N SER A 869 -5.87 -53.51 64.03
CA SER A 869 -5.94 -54.96 63.91
C SER A 869 -4.87 -55.44 62.95
N ASP A 870 -4.45 -56.68 63.11
CA ASP A 870 -3.58 -57.35 62.13
C ASP A 870 -4.22 -57.33 60.73
N PRO A 871 -3.40 -57.28 59.66
CA PRO A 871 -3.91 -57.33 58.29
C PRO A 871 -4.67 -58.64 58.02
N GLN A 872 -5.83 -58.53 57.37
CA GLN A 872 -6.62 -59.69 56.95
C GLN A 872 -6.12 -60.18 55.59
N PHE A 873 -5.46 -61.34 55.59
CA PHE A 873 -5.07 -62.05 54.38
C PHE A 873 -6.15 -63.04 53.97
N VAL A 874 -6.65 -62.94 52.74
CA VAL A 874 -7.71 -63.79 52.18
C VAL A 874 -7.18 -64.46 50.91
N GLY A 875 -7.04 -65.79 50.93
CA GLY A 875 -6.53 -66.60 49.81
C GLY A 875 -5.22 -67.34 50.13
N THR A 876 -4.43 -67.69 49.10
CA THR A 876 -3.21 -68.50 49.22
C THR A 876 -1.96 -67.61 49.19
N PHE A 877 -1.22 -67.58 50.31
CA PHE A 877 0.03 -66.84 50.43
C PHE A 877 1.20 -67.77 50.74
N ALA A 878 2.33 -67.59 50.06
CA ALA A 878 3.60 -68.24 50.33
C ALA A 878 4.60 -67.20 50.87
N ASP A 879 5.16 -67.45 52.04
CA ASP A 879 6.17 -66.56 52.62
C ASP A 879 7.50 -66.74 51.86
N LEU A 880 8.03 -65.64 51.32
CA LEU A 880 9.40 -65.62 50.80
C LEU A 880 10.39 -65.60 51.98
N PRO A 881 11.54 -66.30 51.87
CA PRO A 881 12.56 -66.23 52.90
C PRO A 881 12.99 -64.77 53.08
N VAL A 882 12.86 -64.24 54.29
CA VAL A 882 13.40 -62.93 54.64
C VAL A 882 14.91 -62.99 54.38
N PRO A 883 15.47 -62.16 53.48
CA PRO A 883 16.90 -62.07 53.31
C PRO A 883 17.54 -61.73 54.67
N PRO A 884 18.64 -62.39 55.06
CA PRO A 884 19.27 -62.19 56.37
C PRO A 884 19.72 -60.75 56.62
#